data_AF-A0AAN6NSF1-F1
#
_entry.id   AF-A0AAN6NSF1-F1
#
_cell.length_a   1.000
_cell.length_b   1.000
_cell.length_c   1.000
_cell.angle_alpha   90.00
_cell.angle_beta   90.00
_cell.angle_gamma   90.00
#
_symmetry.space_group_name_H-M   'P 1'
#
loop_
_entity.id
_entity.type
_entity.pdbx_description
1 polymer ?
#
loop_
_entity_poly.entity_id
_entity_poly.type
_entity_poly.pdbx_seq_one_letter_code
_entity_poly.pdbx_strand_id
1 'polypeptide(L)'
;MSQHFETLQLHAGQEPDPATNSRAVPIYATSSYVFNDSAHGARLFGLKEFGNIYSRIMNPTVDVFEKRMAALEGGVAAVAAASGQAAQFMAISALAHAGDNIVSTSNLYGGTYNQLKVMLPRYGIQTKFVTGDKPEDLAAAIDEKTKAVYIESIGNPRYNIPDFEAITKLAHEKGVPVIVDNTFGAGGYFVRPIDHGADIVVHSATKWIGGHGTTIGGVIIDSGKFDWGKHADRFPQMVEPSEGYHGLKFWETFGAITYIIRVRVEILRDLGACLNPFAAQQLLIGIETLSLRCERHAQNALALARYLEKSPYVSWVSYPGLASHDSHENAKKYLKRGFGGVLSVGIKGGASAGSQVVDGFKLISNLANVGDCKTLSIHPWSTTHEQLTDEEKINSGVTEDLIRISVGTEHIDDIIADFEQSFKAAPPNPTMQFLTTTLAFLAASGTTALAALAPQTSITITLPSSPPGDTSGKLFVFPPSTHGTLSTFGQTKSAPLSVANTLVFQNVTQGSYLLDIHCATHAFAPLRVDVAPVLHGVLEEGDGHGEGKLEVKAWETYRGNDWDNKGEEAPRQRLSNGGNGVVFGAKVLGEKGYFMERSKFSVLSILKNPMILLGLVSMVIFLGMPKLVENMDPETRAEWEENQKKNPMNALMGGSGAPAASNFDMAAFLAGTSAKKEESSGKRRKV
;
A
#
# COMPACT_ATOMS: atom_id res chain seq x y z
N MET A 1 -28.46 6.65 28.72
CA MET A 1 -28.47 5.97 27.40
C MET A 1 -28.29 4.47 27.64
N SER A 2 -28.78 3.60 26.76
CA SER A 2 -28.64 2.13 26.87
C SER A 2 -27.16 1.72 27.02
N GLN A 3 -26.88 0.63 27.73
CA GLN A 3 -25.53 0.04 27.80
C GLN A 3 -25.30 -1.03 26.73
N HIS A 4 -26.31 -1.32 25.90
CA HIS A 4 -26.26 -2.36 24.87
C HIS A 4 -25.70 -1.82 23.56
N PHE A 5 -24.72 -2.53 22.99
CA PHE A 5 -23.97 -2.13 21.80
C PHE A 5 -24.87 -1.82 20.59
N GLU A 6 -25.86 -2.68 20.33
CA GLU A 6 -26.77 -2.59 19.17
C GLU A 6 -27.65 -1.34 19.24
N THR A 7 -27.97 -0.88 20.44
CA THR A 7 -28.70 0.38 20.64
C THR A 7 -27.76 1.58 20.53
N LEU A 8 -26.56 1.48 21.11
CA LEU A 8 -25.55 2.54 21.07
C LEU A 8 -25.10 2.85 19.64
N GLN A 9 -24.88 1.84 18.79
CA GLN A 9 -24.45 2.04 17.41
C GLN A 9 -25.46 2.83 16.56
N LEU A 10 -26.72 2.88 16.98
CA LEU A 10 -27.80 3.61 16.30
C LEU A 10 -28.04 5.01 16.87
N HIS A 11 -27.83 5.19 18.18
CA HIS A 11 -28.33 6.37 18.89
C HIS A 11 -27.27 7.19 19.61
N ALA A 12 -26.12 6.61 19.95
CA ALA A 12 -25.11 7.34 20.69
C ALA A 12 -24.60 8.55 19.89
N GLY A 13 -24.43 9.67 20.61
CA GLY A 13 -23.98 10.94 20.04
C GLY A 13 -25.02 11.71 19.23
N GLN A 14 -26.23 11.17 19.01
CA GLN A 14 -27.22 11.76 18.12
C GLN A 14 -28.57 11.99 18.81
N GLU A 15 -29.08 13.20 18.67
CA GLU A 15 -30.50 13.53 18.88
C GLU A 15 -31.10 14.03 17.55
N PRO A 16 -32.43 13.98 17.34
CA PRO A 16 -33.05 14.60 16.18
C PRO A 16 -32.64 16.08 16.05
N ASP A 17 -32.35 16.52 14.83
CA ASP A 17 -31.93 17.90 14.60
C ASP A 17 -33.03 18.87 15.08
N PRO A 18 -32.74 19.80 16.01
CA PRO A 18 -33.78 20.64 16.61
C PRO A 18 -34.35 21.68 15.65
N ALA A 19 -33.65 22.01 14.55
CA ALA A 19 -34.12 22.99 13.59
C ALA A 19 -35.14 22.40 12.59
N THR A 20 -34.98 21.13 12.22
CA THR A 20 -35.76 20.48 11.15
C THR A 20 -36.48 19.21 11.57
N ASN A 21 -36.20 18.70 12.78
CA ASN A 21 -36.57 17.37 13.26
C ASN A 21 -36.04 16.22 12.39
N SER A 22 -34.96 16.45 11.62
CA SER A 22 -34.31 15.38 10.86
C SER A 22 -33.88 14.25 11.79
N ARG A 23 -34.35 13.03 11.50
CA ARG A 23 -33.94 11.84 12.24
C ARG A 23 -32.57 11.33 11.82
N ALA A 24 -32.21 11.49 10.55
CA ALA A 24 -30.85 11.19 10.09
C ALA A 24 -29.89 12.32 10.47
N VAL A 25 -28.63 11.98 10.73
CA VAL A 25 -27.58 12.99 10.99
C VAL A 25 -27.42 13.88 9.75
N PRO A 26 -27.55 15.21 9.86
CA PRO A 26 -27.29 16.11 8.75
C PRO A 26 -25.81 16.13 8.37
N ILE A 27 -25.52 16.36 7.09
CA ILE A 27 -24.15 16.59 6.61
C ILE A 27 -23.86 18.10 6.67
N TYR A 28 -23.08 18.54 7.65
CA TYR A 28 -22.63 19.92 7.76
C TYR A 28 -21.40 20.15 6.88
N ALA A 29 -21.61 20.24 5.57
CA ALA A 29 -20.59 20.53 4.56
C ALA A 29 -20.15 22.01 4.58
N THR A 30 -19.67 22.48 5.73
CA THR A 30 -19.21 23.85 5.96
C THR A 30 -17.77 23.86 6.47
N SER A 31 -17.05 24.94 6.21
CA SER A 31 -15.75 25.22 6.82
C SER A 31 -15.87 25.97 8.14
N SER A 32 -16.79 26.94 8.23
CA SER A 32 -16.85 27.92 9.32
C SER A 32 -18.25 28.00 9.94
N TYR A 33 -18.30 28.51 11.18
CA TYR A 33 -19.54 28.72 11.94
C TYR A 33 -19.64 30.18 12.40
N VAL A 34 -20.86 30.73 12.37
CA VAL A 34 -21.13 32.11 12.81
C VAL A 34 -21.11 32.18 14.33
N PHE A 35 -20.44 33.19 14.89
CA PHE A 35 -20.51 33.49 16.32
C PHE A 35 -21.72 34.37 16.64
N ASN A 36 -22.32 34.16 17.81
CA ASN A 36 -23.40 35.01 18.32
C ASN A 36 -22.96 36.48 18.46
N ASP A 37 -21.73 36.69 18.96
CA ASP A 37 -21.06 37.98 19.07
C ASP A 37 -19.53 37.77 19.23
N SER A 38 -18.77 38.86 19.28
CA SER A 38 -17.30 38.80 19.45
C SER A 38 -16.87 38.19 20.78
N ALA A 39 -17.66 38.32 21.85
CA ALA A 39 -17.35 37.77 23.16
C ALA A 39 -17.55 36.24 23.18
N HIS A 40 -18.57 35.72 22.50
CA HIS A 40 -18.76 34.30 22.25
C HIS A 40 -17.56 33.72 21.49
N GLY A 41 -17.13 34.36 20.39
CA GLY A 41 -15.92 33.95 19.68
C GLY A 41 -14.69 33.88 20.59
N ALA A 42 -14.46 34.93 21.41
CA ALA A 42 -13.35 34.95 22.35
C ALA A 42 -13.40 33.84 23.42
N ARG A 43 -14.59 33.47 23.91
CA ARG A 43 -14.75 32.35 24.85
C ARG A 43 -14.45 31.00 24.21
N LEU A 44 -14.87 30.79 22.96
CA LEU A 44 -14.57 29.57 22.21
C LEU A 44 -13.05 29.41 21.98
N PHE A 45 -12.37 30.44 21.49
CA PHE A 45 -10.91 30.41 21.27
C PHE A 45 -10.12 30.28 22.58
N GLY A 46 -10.62 30.85 23.67
CA GLY A 46 -10.04 30.70 25.00
C GLY A 46 -10.37 29.39 25.70
N LEU A 47 -11.06 28.45 25.04
CA LEU A 47 -11.54 27.18 25.59
C LEU A 47 -12.37 27.34 26.88
N LYS A 48 -13.04 28.48 27.05
CA LYS A 48 -13.93 28.78 28.18
C LYS A 48 -15.36 28.29 27.93
N GLU A 49 -15.67 27.99 26.68
CA GLU A 49 -16.96 27.48 26.22
C GLU A 49 -16.69 26.49 25.08
N PHE A 50 -17.37 25.35 25.09
CA PHE A 50 -17.32 24.39 23.99
C PHE A 50 -18.25 24.83 22.86
N GLY A 51 -17.79 24.74 21.62
CA GLY A 51 -18.59 25.08 20.46
C GLY A 51 -17.82 24.98 19.16
N ASN A 52 -18.54 25.14 18.06
CA ASN A 52 -17.96 25.06 16.73
C ASN A 52 -17.31 26.39 16.34
N ILE A 53 -16.06 26.31 15.88
CA ILE A 53 -15.28 27.45 15.36
C ILE A 53 -15.04 27.22 13.86
N TYR A 54 -14.39 26.09 13.55
CA TYR A 54 -13.96 25.73 12.21
C TYR A 54 -13.89 24.21 12.06
N SER A 55 -14.34 23.67 10.93
CA SER A 55 -14.50 22.23 10.70
C SER A 55 -13.19 21.43 10.74
N ARG A 56 -12.02 22.08 10.63
CA ARG A 56 -10.71 21.43 10.83
C ARG A 56 -10.55 20.84 12.23
N ILE A 57 -11.21 21.41 13.24
CA ILE A 57 -11.07 20.96 14.64
C ILE A 57 -12.38 20.41 15.24
N MET A 58 -13.54 20.83 14.75
CA MET A 58 -14.85 20.33 15.20
C MET A 58 -15.92 20.61 14.14
N ASN A 59 -16.72 19.59 13.83
CA ASN A 59 -17.84 19.66 12.89
C ASN A 59 -19.00 18.81 13.46
N PRO A 60 -20.26 19.27 13.44
CA PRO A 60 -21.36 18.54 14.09
C PRO A 60 -21.59 17.12 13.53
N THR A 61 -21.41 16.87 12.23
CA THR A 61 -21.51 15.51 11.66
C THR A 61 -20.41 14.61 12.21
N VAL A 62 -19.19 15.14 12.30
CA VAL A 62 -18.01 14.44 12.83
C VAL A 62 -18.15 14.20 14.34
N ASP A 63 -18.71 15.16 15.07
CA ASP A 63 -18.94 15.07 16.52
C ASP A 63 -19.90 13.92 16.89
N VAL A 64 -20.95 13.69 16.10
CA VAL A 64 -21.82 12.52 16.28
C VAL A 64 -21.01 11.22 16.11
N PHE A 65 -20.17 11.13 15.08
CA PHE A 65 -19.29 9.98 14.85
C PHE A 65 -18.31 9.76 16.01
N GLU A 66 -17.66 10.82 16.49
CA GLU A 66 -16.72 10.76 17.62
C GLU A 66 -17.44 10.29 18.91
N LYS A 67 -18.57 10.90 19.26
CA LYS A 67 -19.35 10.51 20.45
C LYS A 67 -19.86 9.07 20.36
N ARG A 68 -20.29 8.63 19.19
CA ARG A 68 -20.73 7.25 18.97
C ARG A 68 -19.59 6.26 19.15
N MET A 69 -18.42 6.55 18.58
CA MET A 69 -17.24 5.70 18.74
C MET A 69 -16.76 5.64 20.20
N ALA A 70 -16.75 6.77 20.92
CA ALA A 70 -16.43 6.78 22.34
C ALA A 70 -17.40 5.89 23.14
N ALA A 71 -18.70 6.00 22.89
CA ALA A 71 -19.71 5.19 23.56
C ALA A 71 -19.57 3.68 23.27
N LEU A 72 -19.26 3.30 22.02
CA LEU A 72 -19.08 1.89 21.64
C LEU A 72 -17.85 1.25 22.29
N GLU A 73 -16.75 1.98 22.41
CA GLU A 73 -15.52 1.51 23.06
C GLU A 73 -15.52 1.67 24.59
N GLY A 74 -16.50 2.37 25.16
CA GLY A 74 -16.53 2.66 26.60
C GLY A 74 -15.55 3.76 27.03
N GLY A 75 -15.16 4.64 26.10
CA GLY A 75 -14.33 5.81 26.36
C GLY A 75 -15.15 7.05 26.76
N VAL A 76 -14.44 8.09 27.21
CA VAL A 76 -15.05 9.37 27.62
C VAL A 76 -15.25 10.34 26.46
N ALA A 77 -14.39 10.29 25.44
CA ALA A 77 -14.45 11.13 24.26
C ALA A 77 -13.55 10.59 23.14
N ALA A 78 -13.72 11.12 21.93
CA ALA A 78 -12.95 10.72 20.77
C ALA A 78 -12.60 11.91 19.87
N VAL A 79 -11.59 11.72 19.00
CA VAL A 79 -11.20 12.63 17.93
C VAL A 79 -11.05 11.84 16.63
N ALA A 80 -11.78 12.23 15.61
CA ALA A 80 -11.71 11.64 14.28
C ALA A 80 -10.53 12.19 13.48
N ALA A 81 -9.99 11.34 12.61
CA ALA A 81 -8.83 11.61 11.79
C ALA A 81 -9.08 11.26 10.33
N ALA A 82 -8.30 11.86 9.42
CA ALA A 82 -8.38 11.59 7.98
C ALA A 82 -8.11 10.13 7.60
N SER A 83 -7.42 9.36 8.43
CA SER A 83 -7.13 7.92 8.24
C SER A 83 -6.72 7.26 9.56
N GLY A 84 -6.67 5.92 9.61
CA GLY A 84 -6.11 5.20 10.76
C GLY A 84 -4.63 5.54 11.02
N GLN A 85 -3.84 5.72 9.96
CA GLN A 85 -2.44 6.15 10.06
C GLN A 85 -2.29 7.56 10.64
N ALA A 86 -3.24 8.46 10.35
CA ALA A 86 -3.30 9.77 10.98
C ALA A 86 -3.73 9.67 12.44
N ALA A 87 -4.71 8.83 12.77
CA ALA A 87 -5.15 8.61 14.15
C ALA A 87 -4.00 8.10 15.04
N GLN A 88 -3.27 7.07 14.62
CA GLN A 88 -2.13 6.56 15.40
C GLN A 88 -1.01 7.61 15.54
N PHE A 89 -0.70 8.35 14.47
CA PHE A 89 0.36 9.36 14.51
C PHE A 89 -0.01 10.48 15.49
N MET A 90 -1.25 10.99 15.41
CA MET A 90 -1.73 12.05 16.30
C MET A 90 -1.82 11.57 17.76
N ALA A 91 -2.18 10.31 17.99
CA ALA A 91 -2.20 9.74 19.33
C ALA A 91 -0.79 9.69 19.95
N ILE A 92 0.20 9.23 19.18
CA ILE A 92 1.59 9.13 19.64
C ILE A 92 2.21 10.52 19.80
N SER A 93 2.01 11.43 18.85
CA SER A 93 2.63 12.77 18.87
C SER A 93 2.03 13.70 19.94
N ALA A 94 0.84 13.39 20.47
CA ALA A 94 0.31 14.07 21.65
C ALA A 94 1.08 13.73 22.96
N LEU A 95 1.81 12.61 22.95
CA LEU A 95 2.53 12.06 24.11
C LEU A 95 4.06 12.18 23.98
N ALA A 96 4.60 11.87 22.80
CA ALA A 96 6.02 11.75 22.54
C ALA A 96 6.53 12.87 21.63
N HIS A 97 7.69 13.42 21.98
CA HIS A 97 8.38 14.47 21.23
C HIS A 97 9.81 14.04 20.87
N ALA A 98 10.55 14.92 20.18
CA ALA A 98 11.94 14.67 19.83
C ALA A 98 12.78 14.32 21.07
N GLY A 99 13.46 13.17 21.05
CA GLY A 99 14.25 12.65 22.15
C GLY A 99 13.54 11.60 23.00
N ASP A 100 12.23 11.44 22.85
CA ASP A 100 11.43 10.41 23.53
C ASP A 100 11.43 9.07 22.78
N ASN A 101 10.90 8.04 23.44
CA ASN A 101 10.63 6.76 22.81
C ASN A 101 9.25 6.19 23.15
N ILE A 102 8.81 5.20 22.37
CA ILE A 102 7.71 4.29 22.72
C ILE A 102 8.21 2.85 22.70
N VAL A 103 7.50 1.96 23.38
CA VAL A 103 7.71 0.51 23.30
C VAL A 103 6.58 -0.10 22.48
N SER A 104 6.89 -1.00 21.56
CA SER A 104 5.88 -1.69 20.76
C SER A 104 6.26 -3.14 20.51
N THR A 105 5.25 -4.01 20.37
CA THR A 105 5.47 -5.31 19.74
C THR A 105 5.87 -5.16 18.27
N SER A 106 6.55 -6.17 17.70
CA SER A 106 6.76 -6.30 16.25
C SER A 106 5.56 -6.88 15.49
N ASN A 107 4.55 -7.42 16.20
CA ASN A 107 3.36 -8.03 15.60
C ASN A 107 2.34 -6.94 15.21
N LEU A 108 2.67 -6.17 14.17
CA LEU A 108 1.89 -5.00 13.74
C LEU A 108 1.48 -5.11 12.28
N TYR A 109 0.46 -4.36 11.92
CA TYR A 109 0.21 -3.96 10.54
C TYR A 109 1.47 -3.35 9.92
N GLY A 110 1.87 -3.82 8.73
CA GLY A 110 3.10 -3.37 8.06
C GLY A 110 3.20 -1.85 7.86
N GLY A 111 2.07 -1.17 7.60
CA GLY A 111 2.06 0.30 7.52
C GLY A 111 2.38 0.96 8.86
N THR A 112 1.86 0.41 9.96
CA THR A 112 2.18 0.87 11.32
C THR A 112 3.63 0.60 11.67
N TYR A 113 4.13 -0.61 11.42
CA TYR A 113 5.55 -0.94 11.62
C TYR A 113 6.46 0.04 10.87
N ASN A 114 6.16 0.31 9.59
CA ASN A 114 6.92 1.29 8.81
C ASN A 114 6.80 2.71 9.37
N GLN A 115 5.62 3.14 9.83
CA GLN A 115 5.45 4.44 10.47
C GLN A 115 6.33 4.56 11.72
N LEU A 116 6.32 3.54 12.59
CA LEU A 116 7.09 3.51 13.83
C LEU A 116 8.61 3.39 13.60
N LYS A 117 9.04 2.61 12.60
CA LYS A 117 10.47 2.35 12.28
C LYS A 117 11.11 3.44 11.41
N VAL A 118 10.36 4.06 10.51
CA VAL A 118 10.93 4.95 9.47
C VAL A 118 10.44 6.39 9.59
N MET A 119 9.16 6.62 9.87
CA MET A 119 8.60 7.98 9.93
C MET A 119 8.91 8.64 11.28
N LEU A 120 8.57 8.00 12.40
CA LEU A 120 8.74 8.59 13.74
C LEU A 120 10.19 9.01 14.05
N PRO A 121 11.24 8.26 13.67
CA PRO A 121 12.62 8.71 13.89
C PRO A 121 12.98 10.02 13.20
N ARG A 122 12.30 10.39 12.10
CA ARG A 122 12.49 11.69 11.43
C ARG A 122 11.97 12.86 12.27
N TYR A 123 11.04 12.58 13.18
CA TYR A 123 10.54 13.52 14.19
C TYR A 123 11.28 13.37 15.53
N GLY A 124 12.37 12.60 15.57
CA GLY A 124 13.16 12.37 16.77
C GLY A 124 12.52 11.43 17.79
N ILE A 125 11.44 10.73 17.45
CA ILE A 125 10.76 9.76 18.33
C ILE A 125 11.22 8.36 17.94
N GLN A 126 11.79 7.62 18.89
CA GLN A 126 12.28 6.26 18.64
C GLN A 126 11.26 5.20 19.06
N THR A 127 11.25 4.06 18.36
CA THR A 127 10.45 2.90 18.75
C THR A 127 11.36 1.77 19.20
N LYS A 128 11.17 1.26 20.41
CA LYS A 128 11.80 0.04 20.91
C LYS A 128 10.89 -1.14 20.60
N PHE A 129 11.27 -1.94 19.61
CA PHE A 129 10.51 -3.13 19.24
C PHE A 129 10.87 -4.31 20.13
N VAL A 130 9.83 -4.98 20.64
CA VAL A 130 9.92 -6.26 21.35
C VAL A 130 9.35 -7.35 20.45
N THR A 131 10.05 -8.47 20.36
CA THR A 131 9.57 -9.65 19.61
C THR A 131 8.50 -10.37 20.42
N GLY A 132 7.31 -10.54 19.83
CA GLY A 132 6.14 -11.10 20.54
C GLY A 132 5.43 -10.05 21.41
N ASP A 133 4.60 -10.51 22.34
CA ASP A 133 3.69 -9.69 23.15
C ASP A 133 3.67 -10.08 24.63
N LYS A 134 4.76 -10.69 25.13
CA LYS A 134 4.90 -11.02 26.55
C LYS A 134 4.90 -9.74 27.40
N PRO A 135 4.08 -9.66 28.46
CA PRO A 135 3.99 -8.47 29.31
C PRO A 135 5.35 -8.05 29.91
N GLU A 136 6.15 -9.01 30.35
CA GLU A 136 7.44 -8.76 31.02
C GLU A 136 8.47 -8.16 30.06
N ASP A 137 8.50 -8.61 28.81
CA ASP A 137 9.45 -8.13 27.80
C ASP A 137 9.12 -6.70 27.38
N LEU A 138 7.82 -6.38 27.22
CA LEU A 138 7.35 -5.01 27.00
C LEU A 138 7.71 -4.11 28.19
N ALA A 139 7.45 -4.57 29.42
CA ALA A 139 7.76 -3.81 30.63
C ALA A 139 9.28 -3.58 30.81
N ALA A 140 10.12 -4.55 30.45
CA ALA A 140 11.57 -4.44 30.53
C ALA A 140 12.14 -3.38 29.58
N ALA A 141 11.49 -3.14 28.43
CA ALA A 141 11.93 -2.14 27.46
C ALA A 141 11.62 -0.68 27.87
N ILE A 142 10.73 -0.47 28.85
CA ILE A 142 10.32 0.85 29.35
C ILE A 142 11.46 1.51 30.13
N ASP A 143 11.79 2.75 29.75
CA ASP A 143 12.76 3.63 30.43
C ASP A 143 12.13 4.98 30.85
N GLU A 144 12.95 5.92 31.32
CA GLU A 144 12.52 7.25 31.75
C GLU A 144 11.97 8.14 30.62
N LYS A 145 12.28 7.83 29.36
CA LYS A 145 11.83 8.57 28.19
C LYS A 145 10.68 7.90 27.45
N THR A 146 10.30 6.68 27.83
CA THR A 146 9.16 5.98 27.22
C THR A 146 7.85 6.72 27.49
N LYS A 147 7.06 6.97 26.45
CA LYS A 147 5.78 7.72 26.54
C LYS A 147 4.54 6.88 26.28
N ALA A 148 4.69 5.71 25.69
CA ALA A 148 3.58 4.78 25.49
C ALA A 148 4.09 3.35 25.30
N VAL A 149 3.25 2.38 25.64
CA VAL A 149 3.29 1.02 25.07
C VAL A 149 2.24 0.94 23.97
N TYR A 150 2.62 0.43 22.79
CA TYR A 150 1.73 0.27 21.64
C TYR A 150 1.55 -1.21 21.28
N ILE A 151 0.31 -1.65 21.16
CA ILE A 151 -0.07 -3.02 20.75
C ILE A 151 -1.30 -3.00 19.83
N GLU A 152 -1.54 -4.09 19.09
CA GLU A 152 -2.79 -4.31 18.36
C GLU A 152 -3.67 -5.31 19.12
N SER A 153 -5.00 -5.16 19.07
CA SER A 153 -5.89 -6.10 19.75
C SER A 153 -5.88 -7.52 19.17
N ILE A 154 -5.61 -7.60 17.85
CA ILE A 154 -5.31 -8.83 17.12
C ILE A 154 -4.12 -8.53 16.22
N GLY A 155 -2.94 -9.04 16.57
CA GLY A 155 -1.69 -8.71 15.86
C GLY A 155 -1.64 -9.29 14.45
N ASN A 156 -1.20 -8.51 13.48
CA ASN A 156 -1.06 -8.95 12.08
C ASN A 156 0.42 -9.34 11.79
N PRO A 157 0.72 -10.44 11.05
CA PRO A 157 -0.16 -11.46 10.45
C PRO A 157 -0.39 -12.71 11.32
N ARG A 158 0.10 -12.73 12.56
CA ARG A 158 0.07 -13.92 13.43
C ARG A 158 -1.25 -14.14 14.17
N TYR A 159 -2.13 -13.14 14.21
CA TYR A 159 -3.38 -13.09 14.98
C TYR A 159 -3.21 -13.41 16.46
N ASN A 160 -2.07 -13.04 17.03
CA ASN A 160 -1.86 -13.13 18.47
C ASN A 160 -2.83 -12.18 19.20
N ILE A 161 -3.36 -12.64 20.33
CA ILE A 161 -4.22 -11.86 21.23
C ILE A 161 -3.42 -11.53 22.48
N PRO A 162 -2.95 -10.27 22.64
CA PRO A 162 -2.13 -9.89 23.78
C PRO A 162 -2.89 -10.01 25.12
N ASP A 163 -2.16 -10.22 26.21
CA ASP A 163 -2.74 -10.14 27.55
C ASP A 163 -2.88 -8.68 28.00
N PHE A 164 -3.98 -8.04 27.61
CA PHE A 164 -4.23 -6.61 27.88
C PHE A 164 -4.09 -6.25 29.36
N GLU A 165 -4.64 -7.06 30.26
CA GLU A 165 -4.64 -6.80 31.69
C GLU A 165 -3.23 -6.84 32.28
N ALA A 166 -2.42 -7.83 31.88
CA ALA A 166 -1.04 -7.94 32.35
C ALA A 166 -0.15 -6.83 31.77
N ILE A 167 -0.29 -6.52 30.48
CA ILE A 167 0.48 -5.46 29.81
C ILE A 167 0.16 -4.09 30.42
N THR A 168 -1.13 -3.77 30.58
CA THR A 168 -1.56 -2.47 31.14
C THR A 168 -1.10 -2.32 32.58
N LYS A 169 -1.28 -3.36 33.41
CA LYS A 169 -0.79 -3.35 34.78
C LYS A 169 0.71 -3.03 34.87
N LEU A 170 1.56 -3.76 34.12
CA LEU A 170 3.02 -3.55 34.18
C LEU A 170 3.45 -2.21 33.59
N ALA A 171 2.78 -1.71 32.55
CA ALA A 171 3.03 -0.38 32.00
C ALA A 171 2.65 0.73 32.99
N HIS A 172 1.51 0.60 33.66
CA HIS A 172 1.02 1.54 34.68
C HIS A 172 1.91 1.56 35.93
N GLU A 173 2.46 0.41 36.35
CA GLU A 173 3.47 0.34 37.42
C GLU A 173 4.71 1.21 37.10
N LYS A 174 5.00 1.45 35.82
CA LYS A 174 6.07 2.34 35.35
C LYS A 174 5.60 3.74 34.92
N GLY A 175 4.31 4.03 35.11
CA GLY A 175 3.68 5.31 34.78
C GLY A 175 3.62 5.59 33.27
N VAL A 176 3.43 4.55 32.45
CA VAL A 176 3.33 4.67 30.99
C VAL A 176 1.94 4.20 30.53
N PRO A 177 1.22 5.00 29.71
CA PRO A 177 -0.08 4.60 29.17
C PRO A 177 0.06 3.55 28.06
N VAL A 178 -1.00 2.76 27.86
CA VAL A 178 -1.10 1.77 26.78
C VAL A 178 -2.04 2.27 25.70
N ILE A 179 -1.53 2.30 24.47
CA ILE A 179 -2.28 2.56 23.24
C ILE A 179 -2.58 1.21 22.58
N VAL A 180 -3.85 0.94 22.30
CA VAL A 180 -4.28 -0.27 21.59
C VAL A 180 -4.89 0.11 20.24
N ASP A 181 -4.31 -0.36 19.14
CA ASP A 181 -5.01 -0.38 17.85
C ASP A 181 -6.07 -1.48 17.90
N ASN A 182 -7.32 -1.07 17.99
CA ASN A 182 -8.46 -1.97 18.09
C ASN A 182 -9.20 -2.13 16.76
N THR A 183 -8.56 -1.83 15.62
CA THR A 183 -9.19 -1.94 14.29
C THR A 183 -9.82 -3.32 14.09
N PHE A 184 -9.13 -4.39 14.48
CA PHE A 184 -9.64 -5.78 14.39
C PHE A 184 -10.67 -6.13 15.47
N GLY A 185 -10.77 -5.34 16.53
CA GLY A 185 -11.88 -5.39 17.48
C GLY A 185 -13.18 -4.79 16.93
N ALA A 186 -13.14 -4.20 15.74
CA ALA A 186 -14.28 -3.70 14.99
C ALA A 186 -15.14 -2.70 15.80
N GLY A 187 -14.54 -1.59 16.20
CA GLY A 187 -15.23 -0.52 16.95
C GLY A 187 -15.78 -0.97 18.30
N GLY A 188 -15.04 -1.82 19.03
CA GLY A 188 -15.45 -2.33 20.34
C GLY A 188 -16.34 -3.56 20.30
N TYR A 189 -16.73 -4.05 19.12
CA TYR A 189 -17.68 -5.16 19.00
C TYR A 189 -17.09 -6.48 19.51
N PHE A 190 -15.91 -6.88 19.01
CA PHE A 190 -15.30 -8.16 19.44
C PHE A 190 -14.66 -8.03 20.82
N VAL A 191 -14.01 -6.89 21.09
CA VAL A 191 -13.35 -6.58 22.35
C VAL A 191 -13.31 -5.06 22.56
N ARG A 192 -13.45 -4.62 23.80
CA ARG A 192 -13.22 -3.24 24.25
C ARG A 192 -11.97 -3.21 25.13
N PRO A 193 -10.78 -2.88 24.61
CA PRO A 193 -9.55 -2.87 25.40
C PRO A 193 -9.60 -1.97 26.64
N ILE A 194 -10.43 -0.94 26.63
CA ILE A 194 -10.66 -0.02 27.76
C ILE A 194 -11.24 -0.75 28.99
N ASP A 195 -12.02 -1.82 28.78
CA ASP A 195 -12.53 -2.66 29.88
C ASP A 195 -11.41 -3.48 30.54
N HIS A 196 -10.26 -3.61 29.87
CA HIS A 196 -9.09 -4.38 30.28
C HIS A 196 -7.87 -3.51 30.58
N GLY A 197 -8.09 -2.21 30.85
CA GLY A 197 -7.06 -1.29 31.33
C GLY A 197 -6.35 -0.46 30.26
N ALA A 198 -6.69 -0.60 28.97
CA ALA A 198 -6.12 0.26 27.94
C ALA A 198 -6.54 1.73 28.14
N ASP A 199 -5.60 2.65 27.95
CA ASP A 199 -5.82 4.06 28.21
C ASP A 199 -6.33 4.80 26.98
N ILE A 200 -5.80 4.43 25.81
CA ILE A 200 -6.09 5.06 24.52
C ILE A 200 -6.35 3.95 23.51
N VAL A 201 -7.41 4.09 22.73
CA VAL A 201 -7.73 3.18 21.62
C VAL A 201 -7.65 3.94 20.31
N VAL A 202 -7.04 3.34 19.28
CA VAL A 202 -7.05 3.89 17.92
C VAL A 202 -7.70 2.90 16.97
N HIS A 203 -8.35 3.43 15.93
CA HIS A 203 -8.92 2.63 14.84
C HIS A 203 -8.59 3.21 13.49
N SER A 204 -8.40 2.33 12.53
CA SER A 204 -8.73 2.61 11.14
C SER A 204 -10.23 2.41 10.91
N ALA A 205 -10.98 3.52 10.96
CA ALA A 205 -12.41 3.52 10.65
C ALA A 205 -12.72 3.06 9.20
N THR A 206 -11.70 3.08 8.35
CA THR A 206 -11.71 2.51 6.99
C THR A 206 -12.14 1.05 6.91
N LYS A 207 -11.89 0.26 7.97
CA LYS A 207 -12.11 -1.20 8.00
C LYS A 207 -13.55 -1.49 8.44
N TRP A 208 -13.77 -2.34 9.44
CA TRP A 208 -15.10 -2.80 9.85
C TRP A 208 -16.08 -1.69 10.24
N ILE A 209 -15.60 -0.58 10.81
CA ILE A 209 -16.43 0.59 11.15
C ILE A 209 -17.16 1.10 9.90
N GLY A 210 -16.42 1.42 8.84
CA GLY A 210 -16.98 1.78 7.54
C GLY A 210 -17.62 0.60 6.81
N GLY A 211 -16.96 -0.56 6.78
CA GLY A 211 -17.50 -1.86 6.37
C GLY A 211 -17.72 -2.08 4.87
N HIS A 212 -17.74 -1.01 4.06
CA HIS A 212 -18.21 -1.09 2.66
C HIS A 212 -17.13 -0.80 1.61
N GLY A 213 -15.88 -0.61 2.03
CA GLY A 213 -14.75 -0.35 1.13
C GLY A 213 -14.78 1.03 0.45
N THR A 214 -15.52 2.01 1.00
CA THR A 214 -15.79 3.30 0.33
C THR A 214 -15.01 4.49 0.91
N THR A 215 -14.67 4.45 2.19
CA THR A 215 -14.28 5.65 2.94
C THR A 215 -13.03 5.39 3.78
N ILE A 216 -12.00 6.21 3.60
CA ILE A 216 -10.83 6.24 4.49
C ILE A 216 -11.14 7.13 5.69
N GLY A 217 -10.82 6.65 6.89
CA GLY A 217 -10.97 7.40 8.12
C GLY A 217 -10.24 6.72 9.29
N GLY A 218 -10.04 7.47 10.35
CA GLY A 218 -9.52 6.98 11.63
C GLY A 218 -10.19 7.66 12.80
N VAL A 219 -10.01 7.12 14.00
CA VAL A 219 -10.51 7.71 15.23
C VAL A 219 -9.62 7.31 16.41
N ILE A 220 -9.43 8.25 17.33
CA ILE A 220 -8.74 8.09 18.61
C ILE A 220 -9.81 8.18 19.69
N ILE A 221 -9.85 7.22 20.61
CA ILE A 221 -10.76 7.19 21.75
C ILE A 221 -9.92 7.24 23.02
N ASP A 222 -10.29 8.13 23.92
CA ASP A 222 -9.68 8.29 25.24
C ASP A 222 -10.54 7.59 26.28
N SER A 223 -9.92 6.77 27.13
CA SER A 223 -10.59 6.14 28.27
C SER A 223 -10.91 7.12 29.39
N GLY A 224 -10.13 8.20 29.50
CA GLY A 224 -10.14 9.13 30.63
C GLY A 224 -9.69 8.52 31.96
N LYS A 225 -9.05 7.35 31.94
CA LYS A 225 -8.66 6.59 33.15
C LYS A 225 -7.20 6.80 33.56
N PHE A 226 -6.32 7.18 32.63
CA PHE A 226 -4.92 7.42 32.94
C PHE A 226 -4.76 8.74 33.72
N ASP A 227 -4.13 8.67 34.89
CA ASP A 227 -3.91 9.84 35.74
C ASP A 227 -2.68 10.64 35.27
N TRP A 228 -2.93 11.60 34.37
CA TRP A 228 -1.88 12.48 33.84
C TRP A 228 -1.25 13.35 34.93
N GLY A 229 -2.00 13.69 35.99
CA GLY A 229 -1.49 14.49 37.11
C GLY A 229 -0.46 13.74 37.95
N LYS A 230 -0.73 12.46 38.26
CA LYS A 230 0.22 11.59 38.96
C LYS A 230 1.52 11.38 38.18
N HIS A 231 1.46 11.46 36.86
CA HIS A 231 2.59 11.24 35.95
C HIS A 231 3.11 12.54 35.32
N ALA A 232 2.92 13.68 36.00
CA ALA A 232 3.36 15.02 35.60
C ALA A 232 4.82 15.08 35.13
N ASP A 233 5.76 14.48 35.86
CA ASP A 233 7.19 14.52 35.52
C ASP A 233 7.48 13.88 34.15
N ARG A 234 6.69 12.85 33.78
CA ARG A 234 6.82 12.18 32.48
C ARG A 234 6.04 12.91 31.38
N PHE A 235 4.90 13.52 31.72
CA PHE A 235 4.03 14.21 30.78
C PHE A 235 3.79 15.68 31.17
N PRO A 236 4.85 16.51 31.27
CA PRO A 236 4.72 17.89 31.72
C PRO A 236 3.76 18.70 30.85
N GLN A 237 3.69 18.39 29.55
CA GLN A 237 2.77 19.03 28.61
C GLN A 237 1.27 18.84 28.94
N MET A 238 0.91 17.89 29.82
CA MET A 238 -0.46 17.70 30.27
C MET A 238 -0.82 18.65 31.43
N VAL A 239 0.16 19.05 32.24
CA VAL A 239 -0.06 19.75 33.53
C VAL A 239 0.52 21.16 33.55
N GLU A 240 1.60 21.41 32.83
CA GLU A 240 2.27 22.70 32.77
C GLU A 240 1.50 23.69 31.87
N PRO A 241 1.71 25.00 32.06
CA PRO A 241 1.09 26.03 31.22
C PRO A 241 1.42 25.84 29.73
N SER A 242 0.40 25.69 28.88
CA SER A 242 0.59 25.60 27.42
C SER A 242 0.83 26.98 26.81
N GLU A 243 1.95 27.13 26.11
CA GLU A 243 2.27 28.34 25.34
C GLU A 243 1.25 28.59 24.23
N GLY A 244 0.81 27.53 23.54
CA GLY A 244 -0.17 27.60 22.45
C GLY A 244 -1.59 27.99 22.89
N TYR A 245 -1.83 28.04 24.20
CA TYR A 245 -3.10 28.40 24.83
C TYR A 245 -2.93 29.41 25.98
N HIS A 246 -1.97 30.34 25.86
CA HIS A 246 -1.80 31.49 26.77
C HIS A 246 -1.63 31.10 28.26
N GLY A 247 -0.91 30.02 28.52
CA GLY A 247 -0.63 29.52 29.86
C GLY A 247 -1.75 28.65 30.46
N LEU A 248 -2.71 28.19 29.65
CA LEU A 248 -3.73 27.24 30.09
C LEU A 248 -3.08 25.94 30.57
N LYS A 249 -3.46 25.48 31.76
CA LYS A 249 -3.06 24.18 32.31
C LYS A 249 -4.14 23.14 31.98
N PHE A 250 -3.86 22.25 31.05
CA PHE A 250 -4.87 21.34 30.51
C PHE A 250 -5.43 20.39 31.57
N TRP A 251 -4.59 19.78 32.41
CA TRP A 251 -5.04 18.86 33.46
C TRP A 251 -5.92 19.54 34.51
N GLU A 252 -5.54 20.73 34.97
CA GLU A 252 -6.32 21.52 35.92
C GLU A 252 -7.69 21.90 35.34
N THR A 253 -7.75 22.20 34.04
CA THR A 253 -8.97 22.67 33.38
C THR A 253 -9.92 21.53 33.00
N PHE A 254 -9.39 20.43 32.46
CA PHE A 254 -10.19 19.40 31.80
C PHE A 254 -10.19 18.04 32.50
N GLY A 255 -9.28 17.80 33.46
CA GLY A 255 -9.18 16.54 34.19
C GLY A 255 -9.13 15.33 33.25
N ALA A 256 -10.06 14.39 33.43
CA ALA A 256 -10.06 13.11 32.72
C ALA A 256 -10.02 13.21 31.18
N ILE A 257 -10.50 14.29 30.56
CA ILE A 257 -10.50 14.45 29.10
C ILE A 257 -9.32 15.25 28.56
N THR A 258 -8.32 15.56 29.40
CA THR A 258 -7.16 16.39 29.02
C THR A 258 -6.43 15.88 27.78
N TYR A 259 -6.19 14.57 27.69
CA TYR A 259 -5.45 14.00 26.56
C TYR A 259 -6.18 14.23 25.24
N ILE A 260 -7.45 13.84 25.16
CA ILE A 260 -8.21 13.97 23.91
C ILE A 260 -8.48 15.43 23.51
N ILE A 261 -8.61 16.34 24.49
CA ILE A 261 -8.67 17.77 24.20
C ILE A 261 -7.35 18.24 23.58
N ARG A 262 -6.20 17.89 24.15
CA ARG A 262 -4.88 18.26 23.56
C ARG A 262 -4.71 17.68 22.16
N VAL A 263 -5.11 16.43 21.92
CA VAL A 263 -5.14 15.85 20.57
C VAL A 263 -5.95 16.73 19.61
N ARG A 264 -7.12 17.22 20.01
CA ARG A 264 -7.96 18.07 19.15
C ARG A 264 -7.35 19.46 18.92
N VAL A 265 -6.94 20.12 20.00
CA VAL A 265 -6.69 21.55 19.98
C VAL A 265 -5.22 21.91 19.72
N GLU A 266 -4.29 21.00 19.93
CA GLU A 266 -2.88 21.17 19.55
C GLU A 266 -2.58 20.35 18.29
N ILE A 267 -2.77 19.02 18.35
CA ILE A 267 -2.28 18.13 17.29
C ILE A 267 -3.13 18.22 16.01
N LEU A 268 -4.44 17.96 16.10
CA LEU A 268 -5.33 18.00 14.93
C LEU A 268 -5.41 19.41 14.35
N ARG A 269 -5.43 20.44 15.21
CA ARG A 269 -5.40 21.84 14.80
C ARG A 269 -4.18 22.10 13.92
N ASP A 270 -2.99 21.76 14.37
CA ASP A 270 -1.76 22.24 13.72
C ASP A 270 -1.30 21.30 12.60
N LEU A 271 -1.56 19.99 12.71
CA LEU A 271 -1.30 19.02 11.64
C LEU A 271 -2.35 19.06 10.52
N GLY A 272 -3.61 19.33 10.86
CA GLY A 272 -4.71 19.45 9.90
C GLY A 272 -5.23 18.14 9.31
N ALA A 273 -4.93 16.98 9.91
CA ALA A 273 -5.38 15.67 9.45
C ALA A 273 -6.85 15.35 9.80
N CYS A 274 -7.78 16.27 9.49
CA CYS A 274 -9.19 16.20 9.87
C CYS A 274 -10.03 15.30 8.96
N LEU A 275 -11.02 14.63 9.54
CA LEU A 275 -12.03 13.89 8.80
C LEU A 275 -13.07 14.85 8.19
N ASN A 276 -13.44 14.62 6.91
CA ASN A 276 -14.46 15.44 6.26
C ASN A 276 -15.89 14.96 6.62
N PRO A 277 -16.91 15.86 6.61
CA PRO A 277 -18.26 15.52 7.05
C PRO A 277 -18.98 14.48 6.19
N PHE A 278 -18.66 14.37 4.89
CA PHE A 278 -19.23 13.33 4.03
C PHE A 278 -18.70 11.94 4.42
N ALA A 279 -17.39 11.84 4.68
CA ALA A 279 -16.77 10.62 5.18
C ALA A 279 -17.33 10.24 6.55
N ALA A 280 -17.47 11.19 7.48
CA ALA A 280 -18.10 10.94 8.78
C ALA A 280 -19.53 10.39 8.63
N GLN A 281 -20.33 10.94 7.71
CA GLN A 281 -21.67 10.42 7.44
C GLN A 281 -21.66 9.00 6.89
N GLN A 282 -20.76 8.68 5.95
CA GLN A 282 -20.62 7.32 5.42
C GLN A 282 -20.19 6.33 6.51
N LEU A 283 -19.29 6.74 7.40
CA LEU A 283 -18.86 5.91 8.53
C LEU A 283 -20.01 5.71 9.54
N LEU A 284 -20.84 6.71 9.79
CA LEU A 284 -22.03 6.59 10.64
C LEU A 284 -23.01 5.55 10.08
N ILE A 285 -23.28 5.58 8.76
CA ILE A 285 -24.10 4.56 8.09
C ILE A 285 -23.48 3.16 8.24
N GLY A 286 -22.16 3.06 8.11
CA GLY A 286 -21.43 1.83 8.40
C GLY A 286 -21.68 1.33 9.82
N ILE A 287 -21.51 2.19 10.83
CA ILE A 287 -21.67 1.86 12.25
C ILE A 287 -23.07 1.32 12.57
N GLU A 288 -24.12 1.86 11.95
CA GLU A 288 -25.50 1.45 12.23
C GLU A 288 -25.75 -0.05 11.98
N THR A 289 -24.93 -0.69 11.14
CA THR A 289 -25.00 -2.13 10.82
C THR A 289 -23.81 -2.94 11.33
N LEU A 290 -22.93 -2.32 12.14
CA LEU A 290 -21.66 -2.92 12.56
C LEU A 290 -21.82 -4.27 13.23
N SER A 291 -22.68 -4.36 14.25
CA SER A 291 -22.95 -5.63 14.95
C SER A 291 -23.42 -6.74 14.00
N LEU A 292 -24.41 -6.45 13.15
CA LEU A 292 -24.97 -7.43 12.20
C LEU A 292 -23.90 -7.96 11.23
N ARG A 293 -23.07 -7.07 10.71
CA ARG A 293 -21.96 -7.44 9.82
C ARG A 293 -20.91 -8.25 10.56
N CYS A 294 -20.50 -7.83 11.76
CA CYS A 294 -19.50 -8.52 12.58
C CYS A 294 -19.93 -9.94 12.97
N GLU A 295 -21.21 -10.16 13.27
CA GLU A 295 -21.76 -11.51 13.53
C GLU A 295 -21.56 -12.41 12.31
N ARG A 296 -21.94 -11.92 11.12
CA ARG A 296 -21.77 -12.69 9.89
C ARG A 296 -20.30 -12.91 9.55
N HIS A 297 -19.45 -11.90 9.70
CA HIS A 297 -17.99 -12.04 9.51
C HIS A 297 -17.41 -13.13 10.41
N ALA A 298 -17.73 -13.13 11.70
CA ALA A 298 -17.21 -14.12 12.64
C ALA A 298 -17.75 -15.53 12.38
N GLN A 299 -19.04 -15.66 12.04
CA GLN A 299 -19.65 -16.94 11.66
C GLN A 299 -18.97 -17.52 10.42
N ASN A 300 -18.84 -16.73 9.36
CA ASN A 300 -18.23 -17.14 8.11
C ASN A 300 -16.74 -17.47 8.32
N ALA A 301 -15.99 -16.66 9.06
CA ALA A 301 -14.57 -16.89 9.31
C ALA A 301 -14.32 -18.19 10.07
N LEU A 302 -15.09 -18.46 11.13
CA LEU A 302 -14.97 -19.72 11.87
C LEU A 302 -15.33 -20.94 11.02
N ALA A 303 -16.40 -20.85 10.23
CA ALA A 303 -16.81 -21.92 9.33
C ALA A 303 -15.75 -22.20 8.26
N LEU A 304 -15.23 -21.16 7.62
CA LEU A 304 -14.17 -21.28 6.62
C LEU A 304 -12.88 -21.83 7.24
N ALA A 305 -12.46 -21.35 8.41
CA ALA A 305 -11.27 -21.84 9.10
C ALA A 305 -11.37 -23.35 9.38
N ARG A 306 -12.52 -23.83 9.87
CA ARG A 306 -12.76 -25.27 10.12
C ARG A 306 -12.81 -26.12 8.86
N TYR A 307 -13.31 -25.55 7.76
CA TYR A 307 -13.28 -26.20 6.46
C TYR A 307 -11.84 -26.35 5.97
N LEU A 308 -11.07 -25.26 5.98
CA LEU A 308 -9.69 -25.22 5.51
C LEU A 308 -8.76 -26.11 6.35
N GLU A 309 -8.98 -26.24 7.66
CA GLU A 309 -8.20 -27.12 8.55
C GLU A 309 -8.28 -28.60 8.13
N LYS A 310 -9.36 -28.99 7.43
CA LYS A 310 -9.57 -30.36 6.93
C LYS A 310 -9.18 -30.52 5.46
N SER A 311 -8.82 -29.44 4.77
CA SER A 311 -8.57 -29.45 3.33
C SER A 311 -7.24 -30.14 3.00
N PRO A 312 -7.20 -31.07 2.03
CA PRO A 312 -5.95 -31.71 1.63
C PRO A 312 -4.98 -30.74 0.95
N TYR A 313 -5.43 -29.57 0.51
CA TYR A 313 -4.63 -28.52 -0.15
C TYR A 313 -3.94 -27.57 0.83
N VAL A 314 -4.32 -27.62 2.11
CA VAL A 314 -3.87 -26.68 3.15
C VAL A 314 -2.88 -27.37 4.08
N SER A 315 -1.79 -26.68 4.40
CA SER A 315 -0.75 -27.13 5.34
C SER A 315 -1.09 -26.76 6.78
N TRP A 316 -1.61 -25.55 6.99
CA TRP A 316 -1.94 -25.00 8.31
C TRP A 316 -2.97 -23.88 8.17
N VAL A 317 -3.73 -23.61 9.24
CA VAL A 317 -4.66 -22.50 9.36
C VAL A 317 -4.35 -21.73 10.63
N SER A 318 -4.24 -20.41 10.53
CA SER A 318 -4.11 -19.51 11.68
C SER A 318 -5.39 -18.67 11.81
N TYR A 319 -6.19 -19.01 12.82
CA TYR A 319 -7.40 -18.28 13.21
C TYR A 319 -7.63 -18.40 14.73
N PRO A 320 -7.81 -17.30 15.48
CA PRO A 320 -7.94 -17.36 16.94
C PRO A 320 -9.13 -18.18 17.47
N GLY A 321 -10.14 -18.43 16.63
CA GLY A 321 -11.29 -19.27 16.96
C GLY A 321 -11.04 -20.77 16.90
N LEU A 322 -9.89 -21.23 16.37
CA LEU A 322 -9.51 -22.64 16.37
C LEU A 322 -8.78 -23.00 17.67
N ALA A 323 -9.10 -24.17 18.23
CA ALA A 323 -8.46 -24.66 19.46
C ALA A 323 -6.96 -24.94 19.31
N SER A 324 -6.50 -25.12 18.06
CA SER A 324 -5.10 -25.31 17.68
C SER A 324 -4.28 -24.01 17.67
N HIS A 325 -4.92 -22.84 17.77
CA HIS A 325 -4.23 -21.55 17.71
C HIS A 325 -3.62 -21.18 19.06
N ASP A 326 -2.36 -20.73 19.08
CA ASP A 326 -1.61 -20.43 20.31
C ASP A 326 -2.33 -19.41 21.22
N SER A 327 -2.97 -18.39 20.64
CA SER A 327 -3.73 -17.39 21.39
C SER A 327 -5.19 -17.77 21.66
N HIS A 328 -5.63 -19.01 21.43
CA HIS A 328 -7.06 -19.38 21.58
C HIS A 328 -7.61 -19.12 22.99
N GLU A 329 -6.81 -19.37 24.04
CA GLU A 329 -7.24 -19.10 25.43
C GLU A 329 -7.44 -17.61 25.69
N ASN A 330 -6.50 -16.76 25.26
CA ASN A 330 -6.65 -15.31 25.34
C ASN A 330 -7.81 -14.82 24.47
N ALA A 331 -8.01 -15.42 23.29
CA ALA A 331 -9.11 -15.09 22.40
C ALA A 331 -10.46 -15.37 23.08
N LYS A 332 -10.63 -16.51 23.77
CA LYS A 332 -11.84 -16.79 24.57
C LYS A 332 -11.99 -15.83 25.76
N LYS A 333 -10.87 -15.44 26.37
CA LYS A 333 -10.86 -14.48 27.49
C LYS A 333 -11.35 -13.10 27.04
N TYR A 334 -10.92 -12.60 25.89
CA TYR A 334 -11.13 -11.20 25.49
C TYR A 334 -12.15 -10.99 24.37
N LEU A 335 -12.21 -11.88 23.38
CA LEU A 335 -13.10 -11.74 22.22
C LEU A 335 -14.48 -12.37 22.51
N LYS A 336 -15.39 -11.60 23.11
CA LYS A 336 -16.67 -12.13 23.64
C LYS A 336 -17.75 -12.36 22.60
N ARG A 337 -17.61 -11.81 21.39
CA ARG A 337 -18.65 -11.77 20.36
C ARG A 337 -18.21 -12.37 19.03
N GLY A 338 -17.33 -13.37 19.08
CA GLY A 338 -16.69 -13.98 17.91
C GLY A 338 -15.21 -13.66 17.84
N PHE A 339 -14.47 -14.39 17.00
CA PHE A 339 -13.00 -14.38 16.98
C PHE A 339 -12.40 -13.56 15.83
N GLY A 340 -13.10 -12.50 15.42
CA GLY A 340 -12.72 -11.66 14.28
C GLY A 340 -13.06 -12.28 12.91
N GLY A 341 -12.80 -11.52 11.85
CA GLY A 341 -13.16 -11.85 10.47
C GLY A 341 -11.97 -12.09 9.53
N VAL A 342 -10.77 -12.31 10.05
CA VAL A 342 -9.56 -12.51 9.25
C VAL A 342 -8.87 -13.80 9.69
N LEU A 343 -8.36 -14.56 8.72
CA LEU A 343 -7.52 -15.73 8.95
C LEU A 343 -6.39 -15.79 7.93
N SER A 344 -5.37 -16.56 8.25
CA SER A 344 -4.28 -16.90 7.33
C SER A 344 -4.25 -18.40 7.10
N VAL A 345 -3.88 -18.81 5.91
CA VAL A 345 -3.81 -20.22 5.52
C VAL A 345 -2.52 -20.46 4.74
N GLY A 346 -1.84 -21.56 5.04
CA GLY A 346 -0.68 -22.03 4.28
C GLY A 346 -1.10 -22.99 3.17
N ILE A 347 -0.83 -22.67 1.92
CA ILE A 347 -1.15 -23.52 0.77
C ILE A 347 -0.01 -24.50 0.46
N LYS A 348 -0.33 -25.78 0.33
CA LYS A 348 0.65 -26.78 -0.11
C LYS A 348 1.14 -26.46 -1.53
N GLY A 349 2.45 -26.41 -1.70
CA GLY A 349 3.09 -26.01 -2.96
C GLY A 349 3.76 -24.63 -2.93
N GLY A 350 3.77 -23.96 -1.77
CA GLY A 350 4.54 -22.74 -1.53
C GLY A 350 4.01 -21.53 -2.31
N ALA A 351 4.89 -20.56 -2.58
CA ALA A 351 4.52 -19.28 -3.17
C ALA A 351 3.84 -19.39 -4.55
N SER A 352 4.25 -20.35 -5.38
CA SER A 352 3.63 -20.54 -6.70
C SER A 352 2.18 -21.00 -6.57
N ALA A 353 1.91 -21.98 -5.71
CA ALA A 353 0.56 -22.48 -5.48
C ALA A 353 -0.31 -21.43 -4.77
N GLY A 354 0.26 -20.73 -3.78
CA GLY A 354 -0.42 -19.63 -3.09
C GLY A 354 -0.89 -18.55 -4.06
N SER A 355 0.00 -18.07 -4.95
CA SER A 355 -0.33 -17.06 -5.95
C SER A 355 -1.41 -17.54 -6.94
N GLN A 356 -1.29 -18.78 -7.44
CA GLN A 356 -2.27 -19.37 -8.37
C GLN A 356 -3.65 -19.54 -7.74
N VAL A 357 -3.72 -19.92 -6.46
CA VAL A 357 -4.99 -19.99 -5.73
C VAL A 357 -5.63 -18.60 -5.61
N VAL A 358 -4.84 -17.57 -5.31
CA VAL A 358 -5.36 -16.19 -5.24
C VAL A 358 -5.85 -15.70 -6.61
N ASP A 359 -5.10 -15.95 -7.67
CA ASP A 359 -5.46 -15.54 -9.04
C ASP A 359 -6.61 -16.37 -9.62
N GLY A 360 -6.82 -17.58 -9.09
CA GLY A 360 -7.87 -18.50 -9.50
C GLY A 360 -9.27 -18.15 -8.98
N PHE A 361 -9.39 -17.35 -7.91
CA PHE A 361 -10.67 -16.96 -7.35
C PHE A 361 -11.58 -16.24 -8.36
N LYS A 362 -12.87 -16.54 -8.32
CA LYS A 362 -13.90 -15.92 -9.18
C LYS A 362 -14.83 -15.00 -8.40
N LEU A 363 -15.03 -15.27 -7.11
CA LEU A 363 -15.81 -14.46 -6.19
C LEU A 363 -14.89 -13.59 -5.32
N ILE A 364 -13.87 -14.19 -4.73
CA ILE A 364 -12.98 -13.53 -3.79
C ILE A 364 -12.05 -12.56 -4.53
N SER A 365 -12.00 -11.32 -4.06
CA SER A 365 -11.23 -10.26 -4.71
C SER A 365 -9.77 -10.23 -4.22
N ASN A 366 -8.81 -10.19 -5.15
CA ASN A 366 -7.39 -10.01 -4.84
C ASN A 366 -7.05 -8.52 -4.60
N LEU A 367 -6.93 -8.09 -3.34
CA LEU A 367 -6.47 -6.73 -2.99
C LEU A 367 -5.95 -6.59 -1.56
N ALA A 368 -5.18 -5.52 -1.33
CA ALA A 368 -4.58 -5.20 -0.04
C ALA A 368 -5.53 -4.45 0.93
N ASN A 369 -6.72 -4.97 1.20
CA ASN A 369 -7.66 -4.45 2.19
C ASN A 369 -8.20 -5.56 3.12
N VAL A 370 -8.86 -5.18 4.22
CA VAL A 370 -9.58 -6.08 5.15
C VAL A 370 -10.86 -5.40 5.65
N GLY A 371 -11.81 -6.19 6.16
CA GLY A 371 -13.03 -5.69 6.82
C GLY A 371 -14.08 -5.04 5.90
N ASP A 372 -14.05 -5.33 4.60
CA ASP A 372 -15.16 -5.07 3.68
C ASP A 372 -16.19 -6.22 3.78
N CYS A 373 -17.46 -5.94 3.44
CA CYS A 373 -18.51 -6.95 3.31
C CYS A 373 -18.21 -8.00 2.22
N LYS A 374 -17.31 -7.71 1.26
CA LYS A 374 -16.86 -8.69 0.26
C LYS A 374 -15.65 -9.42 0.79
N THR A 375 -15.55 -10.71 0.49
CA THR A 375 -14.40 -11.54 0.85
C THR A 375 -13.19 -11.11 0.02
N LEU A 376 -12.09 -10.82 0.71
CA LEU A 376 -10.85 -10.33 0.12
C LEU A 376 -9.73 -11.32 0.41
N SER A 377 -8.85 -11.51 -0.56
CA SER A 377 -7.66 -12.33 -0.42
C SER A 377 -6.43 -11.56 -0.88
N ILE A 378 -5.27 -11.92 -0.32
CA ILE A 378 -3.98 -11.50 -0.84
C ILE A 378 -2.90 -12.52 -0.45
N HIS A 379 -1.91 -12.70 -1.31
CA HIS A 379 -0.72 -13.49 -1.06
C HIS A 379 0.44 -12.57 -0.64
N PRO A 380 0.73 -12.38 0.65
CA PRO A 380 1.60 -11.29 1.10
C PRO A 380 3.05 -11.43 0.65
N TRP A 381 3.56 -12.66 0.54
CA TRP A 381 4.94 -12.96 0.16
C TRP A 381 5.35 -12.33 -1.19
N SER A 382 4.47 -12.41 -2.18
CA SER A 382 4.71 -11.93 -3.55
C SER A 382 4.10 -10.55 -3.83
N THR A 383 3.51 -9.89 -2.84
CA THR A 383 2.81 -8.61 -3.04
C THR A 383 3.18 -7.59 -1.96
N THR A 384 2.39 -7.48 -0.89
CA THR A 384 2.51 -6.44 0.14
C THR A 384 3.85 -6.41 0.85
N HIS A 385 4.57 -7.54 0.91
CA HIS A 385 5.87 -7.64 1.56
C HIS A 385 7.02 -7.82 0.56
N GLU A 386 6.80 -7.61 -0.74
CA GLU A 386 7.84 -7.74 -1.79
C GLU A 386 9.05 -6.81 -1.53
N GLN A 387 8.83 -5.67 -0.87
CA GLN A 387 9.88 -4.70 -0.52
C GLN A 387 10.80 -5.17 0.62
N LEU A 388 10.41 -6.20 1.38
CA LEU A 388 11.20 -6.76 2.46
C LEU A 388 12.14 -7.83 1.93
N THR A 389 13.27 -8.02 2.60
CA THR A 389 14.09 -9.22 2.39
C THR A 389 13.34 -10.47 2.84
N ASP A 390 13.68 -11.64 2.31
CA ASP A 390 13.00 -12.90 2.67
C ASP A 390 13.12 -13.22 4.17
N GLU A 391 14.25 -12.87 4.79
CA GLU A 391 14.44 -12.97 6.24
C GLU A 391 13.48 -12.03 7.01
N GLU A 392 13.31 -10.79 6.55
CA GLU A 392 12.36 -9.85 7.15
C GLU A 392 10.90 -10.29 6.95
N LYS A 393 10.56 -10.91 5.82
CA LYS A 393 9.23 -11.51 5.59
C LYS A 393 8.97 -12.63 6.61
N ILE A 394 9.89 -13.57 6.77
CA ILE A 394 9.76 -14.68 7.72
C ILE A 394 9.68 -14.16 9.16
N ASN A 395 10.55 -13.21 9.53
CA ASN A 395 10.58 -12.62 10.86
C ASN A 395 9.28 -11.86 11.19
N SER A 396 8.65 -11.23 10.19
CA SER A 396 7.32 -10.63 10.33
C SER A 396 6.16 -11.64 10.31
N GLY A 397 6.43 -12.94 10.18
CA GLY A 397 5.42 -14.01 10.17
C GLY A 397 4.77 -14.25 8.81
N VAL A 398 5.38 -13.75 7.72
CA VAL A 398 4.95 -14.00 6.34
C VAL A 398 5.78 -15.13 5.75
N THR A 399 5.16 -16.29 5.58
CA THR A 399 5.77 -17.45 4.89
C THR A 399 5.39 -17.47 3.41
N GLU A 400 6.19 -18.19 2.61
CA GLU A 400 5.97 -18.34 1.17
C GLU A 400 4.59 -18.89 0.82
N ASP A 401 4.01 -19.75 1.66
CA ASP A 401 2.74 -20.41 1.42
C ASP A 401 1.52 -19.63 1.94
N LEU A 402 1.74 -18.50 2.62
CA LEU A 402 0.70 -17.76 3.33
C LEU A 402 -0.21 -17.01 2.36
N ILE A 403 -1.51 -17.30 2.45
CA ILE A 403 -2.58 -16.44 1.95
C ILE A 403 -3.31 -15.83 3.15
N ARG A 404 -3.56 -14.51 3.10
CA ARG A 404 -4.41 -13.82 4.07
C ARG A 404 -5.81 -13.65 3.49
N ILE A 405 -6.82 -14.02 4.26
CA ILE A 405 -8.23 -13.90 3.90
C ILE A 405 -8.95 -12.98 4.88
N SER A 406 -9.53 -11.90 4.37
CA SER A 406 -10.55 -11.13 5.08
C SER A 406 -11.91 -11.64 4.64
N VAL A 407 -12.55 -12.42 5.51
CA VAL A 407 -13.80 -13.11 5.20
C VAL A 407 -14.95 -12.11 5.22
N GLY A 408 -15.72 -12.06 4.13
CA GLY A 408 -16.86 -11.16 3.95
C GLY A 408 -18.16 -11.70 4.53
N THR A 409 -19.27 -11.13 4.04
CA THR A 409 -20.64 -11.43 4.49
C THR A 409 -21.45 -12.25 3.49
N GLU A 410 -20.82 -12.75 2.43
CA GLU A 410 -21.44 -13.66 1.46
C GLU A 410 -21.97 -14.95 2.13
N HIS A 411 -22.71 -15.74 1.38
CA HIS A 411 -23.07 -17.07 1.84
C HIS A 411 -21.80 -17.93 1.97
N ILE A 412 -21.63 -18.62 3.10
CA ILE A 412 -20.40 -19.35 3.39
C ILE A 412 -20.11 -20.45 2.36
N ASP A 413 -21.14 -21.12 1.86
CA ASP A 413 -20.97 -22.18 0.86
C ASP A 413 -20.41 -21.64 -0.46
N ASP A 414 -20.74 -20.40 -0.85
CA ASP A 414 -20.20 -19.78 -2.07
C ASP A 414 -18.72 -19.43 -1.90
N ILE A 415 -18.33 -18.96 -0.71
CA ILE A 415 -16.92 -18.72 -0.37
C ILE A 415 -16.14 -20.05 -0.43
N ILE A 416 -16.67 -21.11 0.20
CA ILE A 416 -16.04 -22.44 0.18
C ILE A 416 -15.96 -22.99 -1.25
N ALA A 417 -17.02 -22.86 -2.04
CA ALA A 417 -17.02 -23.30 -3.43
C ALA A 417 -15.97 -22.58 -4.29
N ASP A 418 -15.74 -21.28 -4.04
CA ASP A 418 -14.70 -20.51 -4.73
C ASP A 418 -13.29 -20.97 -4.34
N PHE A 419 -13.07 -21.37 -3.08
CA PHE A 419 -11.84 -22.06 -2.69
C PHE A 419 -11.68 -23.40 -3.40
N GLU A 420 -12.73 -24.23 -3.44
CA GLU A 420 -12.66 -25.54 -4.08
C GLU A 420 -12.33 -25.47 -5.56
N GLN A 421 -12.99 -24.57 -6.29
CA GLN A 421 -12.71 -24.42 -7.71
C GLN A 421 -11.29 -23.93 -7.94
N SER A 422 -10.81 -22.98 -7.12
CA SER A 422 -9.46 -22.44 -7.23
C SER A 422 -8.41 -23.50 -6.90
N PHE A 423 -8.61 -24.30 -5.84
CA PHE A 423 -7.74 -25.42 -5.50
C PHE A 423 -7.66 -26.50 -6.59
N LYS A 424 -8.78 -26.79 -7.27
CA LYS A 424 -8.81 -27.76 -8.38
C LYS A 424 -8.10 -27.24 -9.63
N ALA A 425 -8.15 -25.93 -9.88
CA ALA A 425 -7.48 -25.28 -11.00
C ALA A 425 -5.98 -25.09 -10.75
N ALA A 426 -5.55 -24.94 -9.49
CA ALA A 426 -4.14 -24.87 -9.14
C ALA A 426 -3.45 -26.24 -9.32
N PRO A 427 -2.40 -26.36 -10.16
CA PRO A 427 -1.72 -27.62 -10.40
C PRO A 427 -1.17 -28.24 -9.11
N PRO A 428 -1.29 -29.56 -8.90
CA PRO A 428 -0.67 -30.22 -7.76
C PRO A 428 0.85 -30.12 -7.86
N ASN A 429 1.47 -29.96 -6.69
CA ASN A 429 2.91 -29.94 -6.43
C ASN A 429 3.70 -30.83 -7.43
N PRO A 430 4.77 -30.34 -8.10
CA PRO A 430 5.56 -31.12 -9.07
C PRO A 430 6.07 -32.47 -8.53
N THR A 431 6.21 -32.60 -7.21
CA THR A 431 6.60 -33.85 -6.52
C THR A 431 5.54 -34.95 -6.65
N MET A 432 4.25 -34.60 -6.71
CA MET A 432 3.16 -35.58 -6.84
C MET A 432 3.03 -36.05 -8.29
N GLN A 433 3.27 -35.15 -9.24
CA GLN A 433 3.30 -35.47 -10.67
C GLN A 433 4.44 -36.44 -11.00
N PHE A 434 5.60 -36.29 -10.36
CA PHE A 434 6.69 -37.28 -10.47
C PHE A 434 6.27 -38.67 -9.97
N LEU A 435 5.57 -38.78 -8.83
CA LEU A 435 5.15 -40.08 -8.29
C LEU A 435 4.09 -40.78 -9.16
N THR A 436 3.06 -40.06 -9.63
CA THR A 436 2.03 -40.64 -10.51
C THR A 436 2.59 -41.02 -11.87
N THR A 437 3.54 -40.25 -12.40
CA THR A 437 4.18 -40.56 -13.68
C THR A 437 5.15 -41.74 -13.54
N THR A 438 5.85 -41.87 -12.41
CA THR A 438 6.78 -42.97 -12.14
C THR A 438 6.07 -44.30 -11.87
N LEU A 439 4.92 -44.28 -11.18
CA LEU A 439 4.07 -45.46 -10.98
C LEU A 439 3.38 -45.92 -12.28
N ALA A 440 2.97 -44.99 -13.15
CA ALA A 440 2.48 -45.32 -14.48
C ALA A 440 3.60 -45.87 -15.40
N PHE A 441 4.83 -45.38 -15.27
CA PHE A 441 6.00 -45.88 -16.01
C PHE A 441 6.44 -47.28 -15.56
N LEU A 442 6.41 -47.58 -14.25
CA LEU A 442 6.78 -48.90 -13.71
C LEU A 442 5.76 -50.00 -14.03
N ALA A 443 4.48 -49.65 -14.24
CA ALA A 443 3.47 -50.58 -14.72
C ALA A 443 3.56 -50.87 -16.24
N ALA A 444 4.28 -50.03 -16.99
CA ALA A 444 4.39 -50.11 -18.45
C ALA A 444 5.78 -50.57 -18.96
N SER A 445 6.80 -50.69 -18.10
CA SER A 445 8.16 -51.03 -18.52
C SER A 445 8.41 -52.54 -18.51
N GLY A 446 7.78 -53.23 -19.45
CA GLY A 446 8.15 -54.57 -19.87
C GLY A 446 8.53 -54.59 -21.34
N THR A 447 9.54 -53.81 -21.76
CA THR A 447 10.30 -54.01 -23.02
C THR A 447 11.41 -52.98 -23.20
N THR A 448 12.53 -53.46 -23.71
CA THR A 448 13.79 -52.78 -23.96
C THR A 448 13.79 -51.88 -25.20
N ALA A 449 14.57 -50.79 -25.12
CA ALA A 449 15.32 -50.10 -26.17
C ALA A 449 14.55 -49.38 -27.32
N LEU A 450 14.63 -48.04 -27.33
CA LEU A 450 15.21 -47.17 -28.37
C LEU A 450 14.74 -45.73 -28.12
N ALA A 451 15.64 -44.84 -27.72
CA ALA A 451 15.34 -43.40 -27.67
C ALA A 451 15.24 -42.88 -29.12
N ALA A 452 14.03 -42.83 -29.65
CA ALA A 452 13.74 -42.09 -30.87
C ALA A 452 13.89 -40.59 -30.57
N LEU A 453 14.80 -39.92 -31.27
CA LEU A 453 14.90 -38.46 -31.28
C LEU A 453 13.53 -37.89 -31.70
N ALA A 454 12.89 -37.12 -30.82
CA ALA A 454 11.64 -36.45 -31.16
C ALA A 454 11.85 -35.60 -32.44
N PRO A 455 10.90 -35.60 -33.38
CA PRO A 455 11.02 -34.83 -34.61
C PRO A 455 11.24 -33.34 -34.29
N GLN A 456 12.15 -32.71 -35.04
CA GLN A 456 12.53 -31.31 -34.89
C GLN A 456 12.37 -30.58 -36.22
N THR A 457 12.09 -29.28 -36.16
CA THR A 457 11.98 -28.40 -37.34
C THR A 457 12.74 -27.09 -37.13
N SER A 458 12.93 -26.34 -38.21
CA SER A 458 13.49 -24.98 -38.18
C SER A 458 12.42 -23.96 -38.55
N ILE A 459 12.33 -22.89 -37.77
CA ILE A 459 11.38 -21.79 -37.99
C ILE A 459 12.16 -20.55 -38.36
N THR A 460 11.83 -19.94 -39.50
CA THR A 460 12.46 -18.72 -40.00
C THR A 460 11.45 -17.59 -40.01
N ILE A 461 11.82 -16.45 -39.44
CA ILE A 461 10.99 -15.24 -39.41
C ILE A 461 11.66 -14.17 -40.25
N THR A 462 10.98 -13.69 -41.28
CA THR A 462 11.48 -12.63 -42.17
C THR A 462 10.97 -11.27 -41.70
N LEU A 463 11.87 -10.33 -41.46
CA LEU A 463 11.52 -8.94 -41.19
C LEU A 463 11.36 -8.18 -42.51
N PRO A 464 10.39 -7.26 -42.62
CA PRO A 464 10.12 -6.55 -43.88
C PRO A 464 11.27 -5.59 -44.25
N SER A 465 11.58 -5.51 -45.54
CA SER A 465 12.65 -4.67 -46.08
C SER A 465 12.40 -3.16 -45.95
N SER A 466 11.16 -2.76 -45.64
CA SER A 466 10.72 -1.38 -45.42
C SER A 466 9.52 -1.37 -44.45
N PRO A 467 9.49 -0.51 -43.41
CA PRO A 467 8.33 -0.36 -42.54
C PRO A 467 7.17 0.36 -43.25
N PRO A 468 5.92 0.25 -42.75
CA PRO A 468 4.76 0.92 -43.34
C PRO A 468 4.95 2.44 -43.35
N GLY A 469 4.90 3.06 -44.54
CA GLY A 469 4.98 4.52 -44.71
C GLY A 469 6.31 5.07 -45.24
N ASP A 470 7.35 4.24 -45.36
CA ASP A 470 8.62 4.64 -46.00
C ASP A 470 8.56 4.46 -47.52
N THR A 471 8.49 5.57 -48.26
CA THR A 471 8.46 5.61 -49.73
C THR A 471 9.83 5.87 -50.35
N SER A 472 10.91 5.87 -49.55
CA SER A 472 12.24 6.30 -49.99
C SER A 472 12.96 5.33 -50.93
N GLY A 473 12.43 4.11 -51.12
CA GLY A 473 13.00 3.09 -52.02
C GLY A 473 14.38 2.56 -51.57
N LYS A 474 14.83 2.90 -50.36
CA LYS A 474 16.09 2.41 -49.79
C LYS A 474 15.82 1.15 -48.96
N LEU A 475 16.75 0.19 -49.02
CA LEU A 475 16.70 -1.01 -48.18
C LEU A 475 16.85 -0.58 -46.70
N PHE A 476 15.81 -0.79 -45.90
CA PHE A 476 15.82 -0.44 -44.48
C PHE A 476 16.60 -1.49 -43.70
N VAL A 477 17.56 -1.06 -42.88
CA VAL A 477 18.41 -1.95 -42.07
C VAL A 477 18.02 -1.80 -40.60
N PHE A 478 17.48 -2.86 -40.00
CA PHE A 478 17.18 -2.87 -38.57
C PHE A 478 18.48 -2.86 -37.73
N PRO A 479 18.45 -2.35 -36.50
CA PRO A 479 19.62 -2.34 -35.63
C PRO A 479 20.24 -3.74 -35.47
N PRO A 480 21.57 -3.90 -35.48
CA PRO A 480 22.23 -5.20 -35.28
C PRO A 480 21.89 -5.88 -33.93
N SER A 481 21.39 -5.12 -32.96
CA SER A 481 20.90 -5.63 -31.67
C SER A 481 19.52 -6.32 -31.75
N THR A 482 18.89 -6.31 -32.92
CA THR A 482 17.58 -6.93 -33.14
C THR A 482 17.69 -8.45 -33.02
N HIS A 483 16.83 -9.07 -32.22
CA HIS A 483 16.78 -10.52 -32.04
C HIS A 483 15.36 -10.98 -31.72
N GLY A 484 15.06 -12.25 -31.98
CA GLY A 484 13.79 -12.86 -31.62
C GLY A 484 13.94 -13.90 -30.52
N THR A 485 12.92 -14.03 -29.69
CA THR A 485 12.80 -15.08 -28.67
C THR A 485 11.57 -15.92 -28.90
N LEU A 486 11.72 -17.24 -28.88
CA LEU A 486 10.66 -18.24 -28.99
C LEU A 486 10.54 -18.95 -27.63
N SER A 487 9.47 -18.71 -26.89
CA SER A 487 9.31 -19.13 -25.49
C SER A 487 8.11 -20.06 -25.31
N THR A 488 8.29 -21.11 -24.52
CA THR A 488 7.23 -22.00 -24.02
C THR A 488 7.51 -22.34 -22.55
N PHE A 489 6.63 -23.09 -21.89
CA PHE A 489 6.77 -23.39 -20.47
C PHE A 489 8.12 -24.10 -20.18
N GLY A 490 9.03 -23.41 -19.49
CA GLY A 490 10.35 -23.93 -19.11
C GLY A 490 11.43 -23.92 -20.21
N GLN A 491 11.15 -23.40 -21.41
CA GLN A 491 12.14 -23.34 -22.50
C GLN A 491 12.04 -22.04 -23.31
N THR A 492 13.18 -21.37 -23.52
CA THR A 492 13.31 -20.21 -24.41
C THR A 492 14.45 -20.42 -25.39
N LYS A 493 14.21 -20.18 -26.68
CA LYS A 493 15.20 -20.13 -27.75
C LYS A 493 15.36 -18.70 -28.25
N SER A 494 16.57 -18.27 -28.58
CA SER A 494 16.86 -16.93 -29.11
C SER A 494 17.54 -17.04 -30.47
N ALA A 495 17.20 -16.16 -31.40
CA ALA A 495 17.84 -16.06 -32.72
C ALA A 495 18.21 -14.60 -33.02
N PRO A 496 19.48 -14.29 -33.35
CA PRO A 496 19.89 -12.96 -33.78
C PRO A 496 19.42 -12.66 -35.20
N LEU A 497 19.29 -11.37 -35.54
CA LEU A 497 18.98 -10.95 -36.91
C LEU A 497 20.15 -11.27 -37.86
N SER A 498 19.86 -11.99 -38.94
CA SER A 498 20.84 -12.26 -39.99
C SER A 498 20.97 -11.09 -40.98
N VAL A 499 22.03 -11.11 -41.79
CA VAL A 499 22.25 -10.17 -42.91
C VAL A 499 21.15 -10.21 -43.98
N ALA A 500 20.33 -11.27 -43.99
CA ALA A 500 19.17 -11.42 -44.88
C ALA A 500 17.86 -10.91 -44.23
N ASN A 501 17.93 -10.14 -43.14
CA ASN A 501 16.77 -9.71 -42.34
C ASN A 501 15.90 -10.88 -41.86
N THR A 502 16.51 -12.02 -41.52
CA THR A 502 15.79 -13.20 -41.00
C THR A 502 16.26 -13.62 -39.62
N LEU A 503 15.35 -14.16 -38.81
CA LEU A 503 15.60 -14.80 -37.53
C LEU A 503 15.38 -16.31 -37.69
N VAL A 504 16.39 -17.12 -37.43
CA VAL A 504 16.34 -18.58 -37.68
C VAL A 504 16.42 -19.35 -36.36
N PHE A 505 15.34 -20.00 -35.98
CA PHE A 505 15.25 -20.87 -34.81
C PHE A 505 15.43 -22.33 -35.23
N GLN A 506 16.51 -22.96 -34.76
CA GLN A 506 16.83 -24.35 -35.04
C GLN A 506 16.33 -25.29 -33.93
N ASN A 507 16.15 -26.56 -34.29
CA ASN A 507 15.83 -27.65 -33.36
C ASN A 507 14.56 -27.39 -32.54
N VAL A 508 13.50 -26.88 -33.18
CA VAL A 508 12.22 -26.61 -32.53
C VAL A 508 11.40 -27.90 -32.50
N THR A 509 11.01 -28.33 -31.30
CA THR A 509 10.22 -29.54 -31.06
C THR A 509 8.73 -29.23 -31.07
N GLN A 510 7.89 -30.26 -31.06
CA GLN A 510 6.44 -30.13 -30.91
C GLN A 510 6.08 -29.28 -29.68
N GLY A 511 5.13 -28.37 -29.82
CA GLY A 511 4.68 -27.47 -28.75
C GLY A 511 4.09 -26.16 -29.26
N SER A 512 3.52 -25.39 -28.33
CA SER A 512 3.05 -24.02 -28.56
C SER A 512 4.05 -23.03 -27.99
N TYR A 513 4.43 -22.04 -28.79
CA TYR A 513 5.46 -21.06 -28.46
C TYR A 513 4.95 -19.64 -28.68
N LEU A 514 5.41 -18.72 -27.85
CA LEU A 514 5.28 -17.28 -28.06
C LEU A 514 6.57 -16.74 -28.70
N LEU A 515 6.44 -16.10 -29.86
CA LEU A 515 7.52 -15.41 -30.55
C LEU A 515 7.42 -13.90 -30.29
N ASP A 516 8.47 -13.35 -29.68
CA ASP A 516 8.68 -11.90 -29.50
C ASP A 516 9.90 -11.45 -30.31
N ILE A 517 9.82 -10.30 -30.98
CA ILE A 517 10.95 -9.65 -31.68
C ILE A 517 11.33 -8.39 -30.92
N HIS A 518 12.57 -8.37 -30.42
CA HIS A 518 13.15 -7.27 -29.67
C HIS A 518 13.94 -6.39 -30.62
N CYS A 519 13.51 -5.15 -30.78
CA CYS A 519 14.13 -4.17 -31.67
C CYS A 519 14.06 -2.79 -31.01
N ALA A 520 15.20 -2.10 -30.97
CA ALA A 520 15.29 -0.80 -30.30
C ALA A 520 14.47 0.29 -30.99
N THR A 521 14.25 0.17 -32.31
CA THR A 521 13.62 1.22 -33.12
C THR A 521 12.17 0.93 -33.49
N HIS A 522 11.75 -0.35 -33.56
CA HIS A 522 10.44 -0.74 -34.07
C HIS A 522 9.76 -1.76 -33.16
N ALA A 523 8.43 -1.66 -33.05
CA ALA A 523 7.60 -2.67 -32.42
C ALA A 523 7.08 -3.66 -33.48
N PHE A 524 7.06 -4.94 -33.14
CA PHE A 524 6.54 -6.01 -33.98
C PHE A 524 5.33 -6.66 -33.31
N ALA A 525 4.39 -7.16 -34.11
CA ALA A 525 3.29 -7.97 -33.60
C ALA A 525 3.83 -9.30 -33.06
N PRO A 526 3.49 -9.71 -31.82
CA PRO A 526 3.91 -11.00 -31.31
C PRO A 526 3.14 -12.11 -32.06
N LEU A 527 3.81 -13.25 -32.27
CA LEU A 527 3.20 -14.42 -32.91
C LEU A 527 3.07 -15.56 -31.91
N ARG A 528 1.92 -16.23 -31.88
CA ARG A 528 1.82 -17.59 -31.35
C ARG A 528 2.22 -18.56 -32.45
N VAL A 529 3.14 -19.48 -32.18
CA VAL A 529 3.60 -20.49 -33.13
C VAL A 529 3.32 -21.88 -32.57
N ASP A 530 2.44 -22.64 -33.23
CA ASP A 530 2.15 -24.02 -32.87
C ASP A 530 2.88 -24.96 -33.84
N VAL A 531 3.63 -25.91 -33.26
CA VAL A 531 4.33 -27.00 -33.97
C VAL A 531 3.63 -28.30 -33.59
N ALA A 532 2.96 -28.92 -34.56
CA ALA A 532 2.16 -30.13 -34.35
C ALA A 532 2.48 -31.22 -35.40
N PRO A 533 2.30 -32.52 -35.10
CA PRO A 533 2.43 -33.57 -36.10
C PRO A 533 1.29 -33.50 -37.12
N VAL A 534 1.59 -33.77 -38.39
CA VAL A 534 0.57 -33.87 -39.45
C VAL A 534 -0.27 -35.13 -39.21
N LEU A 535 -1.57 -34.96 -38.92
CA LEU A 535 -2.55 -36.05 -38.86
C LEU A 535 -3.13 -36.31 -40.27
N HIS A 536 -3.16 -37.56 -40.70
CA HIS A 536 -3.58 -37.95 -42.06
C HIS A 536 -5.05 -37.57 -42.42
N GLY A 537 -5.20 -37.01 -43.62
CA GLY A 537 -6.46 -36.77 -44.37
C GLY A 537 -6.50 -35.31 -44.85
N VAL A 538 -6.30 -34.95 -46.12
CA VAL A 538 -6.83 -35.47 -47.40
C VAL A 538 -5.72 -35.34 -48.47
N LEU A 539 -5.62 -36.33 -49.36
CA LEU A 539 -4.75 -36.31 -50.53
C LEU A 539 -5.27 -35.28 -51.54
N GLU A 540 -4.48 -34.26 -51.86
CA GLU A 540 -4.42 -33.74 -53.24
C GLU A 540 -3.24 -34.45 -53.93
N GLU A 541 -3.49 -34.96 -55.13
CA GLU A 541 -2.57 -35.80 -55.90
C GLU A 541 -1.26 -35.08 -56.21
N GLY A 542 -0.14 -35.71 -55.85
CA GLY A 542 1.20 -35.34 -56.29
C GLY A 542 2.24 -35.42 -55.19
N ASP A 543 3.12 -36.41 -55.31
CA ASP A 543 4.38 -36.61 -54.58
C ASP A 543 4.33 -37.39 -53.25
N GLY A 544 4.93 -38.59 -53.29
CA GLY A 544 4.96 -39.57 -52.22
C GLY A 544 5.95 -39.28 -51.06
N HIS A 545 5.77 -40.08 -50.00
CA HIS A 545 6.55 -40.20 -48.76
C HIS A 545 6.49 -39.01 -47.77
N GLY A 546 6.02 -39.28 -46.54
CA GLY A 546 5.99 -38.26 -45.48
C GLY A 546 5.63 -38.75 -44.08
N GLU A 547 6.12 -39.91 -43.61
CA GLU A 547 6.11 -40.20 -42.16
C GLU A 547 7.08 -39.23 -41.44
N GLY A 548 6.61 -38.54 -40.39
CA GLY A 548 7.44 -37.68 -39.53
C GLY A 548 7.46 -36.18 -39.82
N LYS A 549 6.59 -35.64 -40.70
CA LYS A 549 6.52 -34.19 -40.96
C LYS A 549 5.76 -33.44 -39.85
N LEU A 550 6.39 -32.42 -39.27
CA LEU A 550 5.75 -31.45 -38.38
C LEU A 550 5.10 -30.32 -39.21
N GLU A 551 3.85 -29.99 -38.92
CA GLU A 551 3.18 -28.78 -39.39
C GLU A 551 3.47 -27.63 -38.41
N VAL A 552 3.87 -26.48 -38.95
CA VAL A 552 4.05 -25.25 -38.16
C VAL A 552 3.06 -24.22 -38.65
N LYS A 553 2.25 -23.69 -37.74
CA LYS A 553 1.32 -22.57 -37.98
C LYS A 553 1.62 -21.44 -37.01
N ALA A 554 1.43 -20.21 -37.47
CA ALA A 554 1.63 -19.02 -36.65
C ALA A 554 0.41 -18.11 -36.73
N TRP A 555 0.10 -17.42 -35.65
CA TRP A 555 -1.00 -16.46 -35.60
C TRP A 555 -0.57 -15.17 -34.89
N GLU A 556 -1.05 -14.03 -35.38
CA GLU A 556 -0.89 -12.74 -34.72
C GLU A 556 -1.69 -12.72 -33.41
N THR A 557 -1.03 -12.37 -32.30
CA THR A 557 -1.66 -12.29 -30.98
C THR A 557 -1.37 -10.96 -30.29
N TYR A 558 -2.01 -10.71 -29.15
CA TYR A 558 -1.79 -9.52 -28.32
C TYR A 558 -1.52 -9.94 -26.89
N ARG A 559 -0.64 -9.22 -26.19
CA ARG A 559 -0.37 -9.45 -24.77
C ARG A 559 -1.64 -9.20 -23.96
N GLY A 560 -2.19 -10.25 -23.35
CA GLY A 560 -3.43 -10.20 -22.57
C GLY A 560 -4.63 -10.91 -23.21
N ASN A 561 -4.50 -11.47 -24.43
CA ASN A 561 -5.54 -12.34 -24.98
C ASN A 561 -5.59 -13.69 -24.24
N ASP A 562 -6.79 -14.24 -24.10
CA ASP A 562 -6.99 -15.63 -23.67
C ASP A 562 -6.16 -16.57 -24.56
N TRP A 563 -5.50 -17.56 -23.97
CA TRP A 563 -4.58 -18.45 -24.68
C TRP A 563 -5.26 -19.14 -25.86
N ASP A 564 -6.55 -19.44 -25.79
CA ASP A 564 -7.32 -20.09 -26.86
C ASP A 564 -7.77 -19.15 -27.99
N ASN A 565 -7.66 -17.82 -27.80
CA ASN A 565 -7.92 -16.85 -28.85
C ASN A 565 -6.70 -16.75 -29.77
N LYS A 566 -6.69 -17.57 -30.83
CA LYS A 566 -5.55 -17.70 -31.74
C LYS A 566 -5.30 -16.45 -32.58
N GLY A 567 -6.26 -15.54 -32.77
CA GLY A 567 -6.08 -14.37 -33.64
C GLY A 567 -6.03 -14.73 -35.14
N GLU A 568 -5.56 -13.81 -35.99
CA GLU A 568 -5.45 -14.04 -37.44
C GLU A 568 -4.22 -14.89 -37.78
N GLU A 569 -4.38 -15.90 -38.63
CA GLU A 569 -3.28 -16.77 -39.05
C GLU A 569 -2.27 -15.97 -39.91
N ALA A 570 -1.02 -15.98 -39.50
CA ALA A 570 0.06 -15.30 -40.20
C ALA A 570 0.38 -16.05 -41.51
N PRO A 571 0.40 -15.36 -42.66
CA PRO A 571 0.58 -16.02 -43.94
C PRO A 571 1.97 -16.65 -44.08
N ARG A 572 2.01 -17.93 -44.46
CA ARG A 572 3.25 -18.66 -44.75
C ARG A 572 3.84 -18.17 -46.08
N GLN A 573 5.13 -17.83 -46.07
CA GLN A 573 5.85 -17.42 -47.29
C GLN A 573 6.51 -18.65 -47.95
N ARG A 574 6.46 -18.73 -49.30
CA ARG A 574 7.14 -19.78 -50.06
C ARG A 574 8.66 -19.55 -50.05
N LEU A 575 9.43 -20.55 -49.63
CA LEU A 575 10.88 -20.58 -49.77
C LEU A 575 11.23 -20.68 -51.27
N SER A 576 12.10 -19.79 -51.76
CA SER A 576 12.64 -19.86 -53.13
C SER A 576 13.61 -21.04 -53.33
N ASN A 577 14.20 -21.57 -52.25
CA ASN A 577 15.20 -22.61 -52.28
C ASN A 577 14.85 -23.78 -51.33
N GLY A 578 13.90 -24.64 -51.71
CA GLY A 578 13.73 -26.07 -51.32
C GLY A 578 14.10 -26.61 -49.92
N GLY A 579 14.29 -25.78 -48.88
CA GLY A 579 14.74 -26.20 -47.55
C GLY A 579 13.61 -26.64 -46.63
N ASN A 580 13.92 -27.50 -45.65
CA ASN A 580 12.98 -28.08 -44.67
C ASN A 580 12.50 -27.09 -43.56
N GLY A 581 12.37 -25.79 -43.87
CA GLY A 581 11.95 -24.75 -42.91
C GLY A 581 10.57 -24.15 -43.19
N VAL A 582 9.96 -23.56 -42.16
CA VAL A 582 8.72 -22.77 -42.31
C VAL A 582 9.05 -21.29 -42.17
N VAL A 583 8.60 -20.47 -43.12
CA VAL A 583 8.87 -19.03 -43.16
C VAL A 583 7.61 -18.24 -42.89
N PHE A 584 7.67 -17.34 -41.91
CA PHE A 584 6.61 -16.37 -41.59
C PHE A 584 7.15 -14.94 -41.71
N GLY A 585 6.31 -14.02 -42.17
CA GLY A 585 6.64 -12.60 -42.16
C GLY A 585 6.30 -11.96 -40.81
N ALA A 586 7.20 -11.14 -40.26
CA ALA A 586 6.91 -10.32 -39.10
C ALA A 586 6.18 -9.03 -39.51
N LYS A 587 5.12 -8.67 -38.78
CA LYS A 587 4.40 -7.41 -38.99
C LYS A 587 4.94 -6.32 -38.07
N VAL A 588 5.36 -5.20 -38.67
CA VAL A 588 5.80 -4.01 -37.93
C VAL A 588 4.56 -3.21 -37.52
N LEU A 589 4.42 -2.94 -36.22
CA LEU A 589 3.31 -2.15 -35.66
C LEU A 589 3.57 -0.64 -35.73
N GLY A 590 4.84 -0.23 -35.72
CA GLY A 590 5.24 1.17 -35.82
C GLY A 590 6.65 1.43 -35.27
N GLU A 591 7.11 2.66 -35.46
CA GLU A 591 8.36 3.16 -34.85
C GLU A 591 8.14 3.45 -33.36
N LYS A 592 9.08 3.08 -32.49
CA LYS A 592 9.01 3.32 -31.05
C LYS A 592 9.26 4.80 -30.76
N GLY A 593 8.19 5.58 -30.73
CA GLY A 593 8.22 7.04 -30.67
C GLY A 593 8.57 7.68 -29.31
N TYR A 594 8.70 6.94 -28.21
CA TYR A 594 9.36 7.30 -26.93
C TYR A 594 9.03 6.20 -25.90
N PHE A 595 9.97 5.92 -24.98
CA PHE A 595 9.98 4.92 -23.87
C PHE A 595 10.46 3.48 -24.12
N MET A 596 11.72 3.27 -23.70
CA MET A 596 12.27 2.18 -22.87
C MET A 596 12.22 0.72 -23.36
N GLU A 597 13.26 0.31 -24.08
CA GLU A 597 13.94 -0.94 -23.74
C GLU A 597 15.01 -0.61 -22.67
N ARG A 598 14.90 -1.21 -21.48
CA ARG A 598 15.99 -1.19 -20.50
C ARG A 598 17.15 -2.03 -21.03
N SER A 599 17.99 -1.43 -21.87
CA SER A 599 19.37 -1.87 -22.00
C SER A 599 20.15 -1.44 -20.77
N LYS A 600 21.16 -2.23 -20.40
CA LYS A 600 21.97 -2.12 -19.18
C LYS A 600 22.23 -0.66 -18.77
N PHE A 601 21.98 -0.38 -17.49
CA PHE A 601 22.18 0.93 -16.85
C PHE A 601 23.52 1.55 -17.24
N SER A 602 23.49 2.70 -17.93
CA SER A 602 24.68 3.51 -18.19
C SER A 602 24.73 4.63 -17.17
N VAL A 603 25.82 4.70 -16.39
CA VAL A 603 26.01 5.74 -15.36
C VAL A 603 25.92 7.16 -15.97
N LEU A 604 26.25 7.32 -17.25
CA LEU A 604 26.14 8.59 -17.97
C LEU A 604 24.69 9.01 -18.29
N SER A 605 23.69 8.11 -18.24
CA SER A 605 22.29 8.49 -18.47
C SER A 605 21.68 9.25 -17.27
N ILE A 606 22.30 9.16 -16.09
CA ILE A 606 21.93 9.93 -14.89
C ILE A 606 22.07 11.43 -15.15
N LEU A 607 23.10 11.83 -15.90
CA LEU A 607 23.38 13.23 -16.23
C LEU A 607 22.41 13.83 -17.27
N LYS A 608 21.62 13.00 -17.95
CA LYS A 608 20.59 13.47 -18.90
C LYS A 608 19.26 13.80 -18.22
N ASN A 609 19.09 13.45 -16.94
CA ASN A 609 17.90 13.79 -16.19
C ASN A 609 18.04 15.21 -15.62
N PRO A 610 17.23 16.19 -16.06
CA PRO A 610 17.35 17.58 -15.63
C PRO A 610 17.16 17.76 -14.12
N MET A 611 16.39 16.88 -13.46
CA MET A 611 16.19 16.92 -12.00
C MET A 611 17.41 16.42 -11.22
N ILE A 612 18.12 15.42 -11.76
CA ILE A 612 19.35 14.93 -11.13
C ILE A 612 20.50 15.91 -11.39
N LEU A 613 20.55 16.52 -12.58
CA LEU A 613 21.48 17.60 -12.88
C LEU A 613 21.23 18.80 -11.96
N LEU A 614 19.96 19.18 -11.72
CA LEU A 614 19.62 20.20 -10.72
C LEU A 614 20.05 19.79 -9.31
N GLY A 615 19.87 18.52 -8.93
CA GLY A 615 20.31 18.00 -7.63
C GLY A 615 21.83 18.05 -7.45
N LEU A 616 22.59 17.70 -8.49
CA LEU A 616 24.06 17.77 -8.49
C LEU A 616 24.56 19.22 -8.47
N VAL A 617 23.95 20.11 -9.27
CA VAL A 617 24.25 21.55 -9.23
C VAL A 617 23.92 22.13 -7.85
N SER A 618 22.79 21.75 -7.26
CA SER A 618 22.42 22.11 -5.89
C SER A 618 23.45 21.61 -4.87
N MET A 619 23.91 20.35 -4.96
CA MET A 619 24.99 19.86 -4.09
C MET A 619 26.31 20.63 -4.27
N VAL A 620 26.68 20.98 -5.50
CA VAL A 620 27.89 21.79 -5.75
C VAL A 620 27.74 23.19 -5.16
N ILE A 621 26.55 23.80 -5.25
CA ILE A 621 26.25 25.11 -4.67
C ILE A 621 26.21 25.06 -3.14
N PHE A 622 25.57 24.07 -2.54
CA PHE A 622 25.38 24.02 -1.08
C PHE A 622 26.57 23.40 -0.33
N LEU A 623 27.31 22.47 -0.93
CA LEU A 623 28.45 21.78 -0.28
C LEU A 623 29.81 22.17 -0.87
N GLY A 624 29.87 22.47 -2.17
CA GLY A 624 31.12 22.81 -2.85
C GLY A 624 31.50 24.29 -2.72
N MET A 625 30.51 25.19 -2.81
CA MET A 625 30.71 26.63 -2.77
C MET A 625 31.25 27.14 -1.41
N PRO A 626 30.79 26.63 -0.25
CA PRO A 626 31.42 26.97 1.04
C PRO A 626 32.89 26.56 1.12
N LYS A 627 33.25 25.37 0.61
CA LYS A 627 34.63 24.89 0.54
C LYS A 627 35.50 25.66 -0.45
N LEU A 628 34.93 26.17 -1.53
CA LEU A 628 35.63 27.03 -2.48
C LEU A 628 35.94 28.39 -1.86
N VAL A 629 34.99 28.98 -1.13
CA VAL A 629 35.17 30.26 -0.42
C VAL A 629 36.17 30.15 0.73
N GLU A 630 36.23 29.00 1.41
CA GLU A 630 37.27 28.73 2.43
C GLU A 630 38.69 28.64 1.86
N ASN A 631 38.83 28.26 0.58
CA ASN A 631 40.12 28.10 -0.09
C ASN A 631 40.51 29.28 -1.01
N MET A 632 39.68 30.33 -1.07
CA MET A 632 40.02 31.56 -1.79
C MET A 632 41.05 32.38 -1.01
N ASP A 633 41.97 33.01 -1.72
CA ASP A 633 42.85 34.00 -1.12
C ASP A 633 42.01 35.21 -0.60
N PRO A 634 42.53 35.96 0.38
CA PRO A 634 41.75 36.97 1.09
C PRO A 634 41.22 38.10 0.19
N GLU A 635 41.94 38.46 -0.88
CA GLU A 635 41.54 39.53 -1.79
C GLU A 635 40.39 39.06 -2.68
N THR A 636 40.50 37.88 -3.28
CA THR A 636 39.44 37.28 -4.10
C THR A 636 38.16 36.99 -3.30
N ARG A 637 38.30 36.60 -2.03
CA ARG A 637 37.16 36.36 -1.14
C ARG A 637 36.41 37.66 -0.80
N ALA A 638 37.13 38.74 -0.52
CA ALA A 638 36.53 40.04 -0.25
C ALA A 638 35.74 40.58 -1.46
N GLU A 639 36.28 40.40 -2.67
CA GLU A 639 35.62 40.80 -3.92
C GLU A 639 34.37 39.95 -4.21
N TRP A 640 34.41 38.64 -3.91
CA TRP A 640 33.25 37.76 -4.02
C TRP A 640 32.14 38.14 -3.02
N GLU A 641 32.48 38.42 -1.77
CA GLU A 641 31.52 38.84 -0.73
C GLU A 641 30.88 40.21 -1.05
N GLU A 642 31.64 41.14 -1.65
CA GLU A 642 31.10 42.43 -2.09
C GLU A 642 30.11 42.27 -3.26
N ASN A 643 30.39 41.37 -4.19
CA ASN A 643 29.50 41.07 -5.31
C ASN A 643 28.20 40.37 -4.86
N GLN A 644 28.25 39.51 -3.83
CA GLN A 644 27.05 38.89 -3.26
C GLN A 644 26.10 39.89 -2.59
N LYS A 645 26.63 40.99 -2.02
CA LYS A 645 25.81 42.08 -1.44
C LYS A 645 25.06 42.90 -2.49
N LYS A 646 25.54 42.92 -3.74
CA LYS A 646 24.93 43.68 -4.85
C LYS A 646 23.93 42.84 -5.67
N ASN A 647 23.78 41.55 -5.37
CA ASN A 647 22.90 40.65 -6.11
C ASN A 647 21.45 40.71 -5.58
N PRO A 648 20.48 41.19 -6.38
CA PRO A 648 19.10 41.39 -5.94
C PRO A 648 18.35 40.11 -5.55
N MET A 649 18.79 38.93 -6.02
CA MET A 649 18.18 37.64 -5.65
C MET A 649 18.42 37.24 -4.19
N ASN A 650 19.48 37.74 -3.55
CA ASN A 650 19.79 37.41 -2.15
C ASN A 650 18.82 38.07 -1.15
N ALA A 651 18.20 39.20 -1.52
CA ALA A 651 17.17 39.84 -0.70
C ALA A 651 15.85 39.06 -0.65
N LEU A 652 15.55 38.28 -1.71
CA LEU A 652 14.34 37.45 -1.78
C LEU A 652 14.46 36.13 -0.99
N MET A 653 15.69 35.68 -0.75
CA MET A 653 16.00 34.39 -0.11
C MET A 653 16.33 34.51 1.39
N GLY A 654 16.15 35.69 1.99
CA GLY A 654 16.24 35.88 3.44
C GLY A 654 17.65 35.80 4.04
N GLY A 655 18.70 36.10 3.28
CA GLY A 655 20.07 36.12 3.79
C GLY A 655 20.32 37.26 4.79
N SER A 656 20.84 36.92 5.97
CA SER A 656 21.17 37.86 7.04
C SER A 656 22.24 38.88 6.59
N GLY A 657 21.81 40.09 6.24
CA GLY A 657 22.70 41.21 5.91
C GLY A 657 22.18 42.22 4.86
N ALA A 658 21.06 41.94 4.19
CA ALA A 658 20.45 42.90 3.26
C ALA A 658 19.42 43.81 3.97
N PRO A 659 19.36 45.12 3.68
CA PRO A 659 18.34 46.00 4.26
C PRO A 659 16.95 45.60 3.75
N ALA A 660 15.96 45.59 4.65
CA ALA A 660 14.60 45.13 4.38
C ALA A 660 13.99 45.86 3.16
N ALA A 661 13.59 45.09 2.15
CA ALA A 661 12.99 45.61 0.93
C ALA A 661 11.53 46.02 1.18
N SER A 662 11.30 47.24 1.66
CA SER A 662 9.93 47.77 1.82
C SER A 662 9.28 48.22 0.51
N ASN A 663 9.99 48.20 -0.63
CA ASN A 663 9.51 48.76 -1.92
C ASN A 663 9.72 47.83 -3.13
N PHE A 664 9.78 46.50 -2.97
CA PHE A 664 9.90 45.60 -4.12
C PHE A 664 8.52 45.35 -4.77
N ASP A 665 8.27 46.01 -5.90
CA ASP A 665 7.05 45.81 -6.69
C ASP A 665 7.20 44.60 -7.63
N MET A 666 6.71 43.46 -7.15
CA MET A 666 6.70 42.18 -7.85
C MET A 666 5.89 42.21 -9.15
N ALA A 667 4.87 43.08 -9.24
CA ALA A 667 3.99 43.15 -10.41
C ALA A 667 4.70 43.77 -11.62
N ALA A 668 5.54 44.78 -11.39
CA ALA A 668 6.34 45.41 -12.44
C ALA A 668 7.42 44.47 -13.03
N PHE A 669 8.04 43.63 -12.18
CA PHE A 669 9.06 42.68 -12.60
C PHE A 669 8.50 41.56 -13.49
N LEU A 670 7.34 41.01 -13.12
CA LEU A 670 6.67 39.95 -13.90
C LEU A 670 6.05 40.48 -15.20
N ALA A 671 5.73 41.77 -15.27
CA ALA A 671 5.20 42.42 -16.46
C ALA A 671 6.27 42.80 -17.51
N GLY A 672 7.57 42.60 -17.22
CA GLY A 672 8.66 42.83 -18.17
C GLY A 672 8.89 44.30 -18.56
N THR A 673 8.29 45.26 -17.85
CA THR A 673 8.48 46.69 -18.13
C THR A 673 9.78 47.19 -17.48
N SER A 674 10.85 47.26 -18.26
CA SER A 674 12.09 47.90 -17.83
C SER A 674 11.90 49.42 -17.77
N ALA A 675 11.96 49.98 -16.55
CA ALA A 675 12.07 51.41 -16.36
C ALA A 675 13.39 51.91 -16.96
N LYS A 676 13.31 52.74 -18.00
CA LYS A 676 14.43 53.53 -18.48
C LYS A 676 14.92 54.45 -17.36
N LYS A 677 16.24 54.44 -17.13
CA LYS A 677 16.96 55.48 -16.38
C LYS A 677 16.65 56.85 -16.99
N GLU A 678 16.09 57.76 -16.20
CA GLU A 678 16.22 59.19 -16.47
C GLU A 678 17.47 59.72 -15.80
N GLU A 679 18.41 60.19 -16.63
CA GLU A 679 19.53 61.04 -16.23
C GLU A 679 19.05 62.44 -15.87
N SER A 680 19.70 63.01 -14.86
CA SER A 680 19.49 64.35 -14.36
C SER A 680 19.74 65.45 -15.41
N SER A 681 18.76 66.32 -15.63
CA SER A 681 18.97 67.75 -15.92
C SER A 681 17.69 68.49 -15.46
N GLY A 682 17.72 69.38 -14.48
CA GLY A 682 18.18 70.75 -14.62
C GLY A 682 17.00 71.73 -14.49
N LYS A 683 16.94 72.46 -13.36
CA LYS A 683 16.37 73.82 -13.20
C LYS A 683 14.94 74.11 -13.77
N ARG A 684 13.96 74.39 -12.89
CA ARG A 684 13.41 75.75 -12.57
C ARG A 684 12.00 75.73 -11.96
N ARG A 685 11.89 76.44 -10.83
CA ARG A 685 10.86 77.41 -10.37
C ARG A 685 9.36 77.02 -10.28
N LYS A 686 8.81 77.30 -9.07
CA LYS A 686 7.61 78.11 -8.71
C LYS A 686 6.46 78.08 -9.73
N VAL A 687 5.22 77.77 -9.35
CA VAL A 687 4.37 78.34 -8.28
C VAL A 687 3.42 77.26 -7.78
#